data_AF-I3MFI6-F1
#
_entry.id   AF-I3MFI6-F1
#
_cell.length_a   1.000
_cell.length_b   1.000
_cell.length_c   1.000
_cell.angle_alpha   90.00
_cell.angle_beta   90.00
_cell.angle_gamma   90.00
#
_symmetry.space_group_name_H-M   'P 1'
#
loop_
_entity.id
_entity.type
_entity.pdbx_description
1 polymer ?
#
loop_
_entity_poly.entity_id
_entity_poly.type
_entity_poly.pdbx_seq_one_letter_code
_entity_poly.pdbx_strand_id
1 'polypeptide(L)'
;MAVASAAPGSIFCKQLLFSLLVLILFCDACQKISLQVPSHLQAETFVGKVNLEECLKSSSQILSSDPAFRILEDGSIYTTHDLLLSSEGKTFSILLSDSQKQEQKEIEVVLLAREEKVSKKRHTKDRVLKRSKRRWAPIPCSLMENSLGPFPQHVQQIQSDAAQNYTIFYSISGPGVDKEPFNLFYIEKDTGDIYCTRSIDREQYDQFLVYGYATTADGYAPDYPLPLLFKVEDDNDNAPYFETKMTVFSVPENCRSGTSVGQVTAIDNDEPGTLHTRLKFKILQQIPDHPKHFSIHPDTGVITTTTPLLDREKCDTYKLVMEVRDMGGQPFGLFNTGTITISLEDQNDNPPYFTETSYFTEVEENRIDVVVLRMKVHDLDLANTPHSKAVYTILQGNENGNFKISTDPNTNEGILCVVKPLNYELNRQVVLQIGVLNEAEFTKAANSQTPPSMCTTTVTVKIKDSDEGPECEPPVKIIQSKDGLPAGKELLGYKALDPETRSGEGLRYQKLGDEDNWFEINENTGDLRTVKVLDRESKFVKNNQYNVSVVARDAVGRSCTGTLVVLLEDFNDHPPKIEKDVTICKHDKDYALLEPQDDDGPDNGPPFQFFLDNSANKLWTIESKNGKQGVLRAKQNLDYNYYSVPIQIQDRHGLSAKHVLSVRICDCTTPSDCRMAVKDERDIKPGNVILGKWAILAMVLGSALLLCIMFACFCVTTKRTVKKCFPEDVAQQNLIVSNTEGPGEEVTEANIRIPTQTSNICDTSMSVGTLGGQGIKTQQSFEMVKGGHHTLESSKGVGQGGVDTGRYAYTDWQSFTQPRLGEKVYLCGQDEEHKHSEDYVRSYNYEGKGSMAGSVGCCSDRLEEEGLEFLDHLEPKFRTLAKTCVQK
;
A
#
# COMPACT_ATOMS: atom_id res chain seq x y z
N MET A 1 52.49 59.42 62.37
CA MET A 1 51.57 60.58 62.42
C MET A 1 50.24 59.99 62.89
N ALA A 2 49.72 60.19 64.11
CA ALA A 2 49.50 61.43 64.89
C ALA A 2 48.45 62.34 64.22
N VAL A 3 47.43 62.92 64.87
CA VAL A 3 46.81 62.81 66.24
C VAL A 3 45.38 63.45 66.12
N ALA A 4 44.32 63.27 66.93
CA ALA A 4 44.09 62.92 68.36
C ALA A 4 42.87 61.93 68.51
N SER A 5 42.43 61.38 69.66
CA SER A 5 41.80 61.89 70.92
C SER A 5 40.35 62.39 70.78
N ALA A 6 39.34 61.96 71.57
CA ALA A 6 39.23 60.89 72.59
C ALA A 6 37.75 60.47 72.86
N ALA A 7 37.57 59.42 73.67
CA ALA A 7 36.28 58.91 74.21
C ALA A 7 35.95 59.61 75.58
N PRO A 8 35.16 59.08 76.58
CA PRO A 8 34.70 57.70 76.84
C PRO A 8 33.27 57.49 77.47
N GLY A 9 32.89 56.20 77.60
CA GLY A 9 32.13 55.68 78.77
C GLY A 9 30.75 55.05 78.50
N SER A 10 30.34 53.96 79.17
CA SER A 10 31.12 52.98 79.96
C SER A 10 30.35 51.66 80.23
N ILE A 11 30.97 50.53 79.87
CA ILE A 11 31.06 49.22 80.57
C ILE A 11 29.89 48.75 81.48
N PHE A 12 29.27 47.61 81.15
CA PHE A 12 29.14 46.34 81.93
C PHE A 12 28.00 45.49 81.33
N CYS A 13 28.13 44.26 80.80
CA CYS A 13 28.95 43.06 81.08
C CYS A 13 28.32 42.05 82.06
N LYS A 14 27.78 40.96 81.50
CA LYS A 14 27.56 39.59 82.01
C LYS A 14 27.02 38.77 80.81
N GLN A 15 27.50 37.59 80.39
CA GLN A 15 27.89 36.34 81.08
C GLN A 15 26.74 35.72 81.89
N LEU A 16 26.43 34.41 81.81
CA LEU A 16 27.23 33.27 81.30
C LEU A 16 26.33 32.12 80.77
N LEU A 17 26.94 31.17 80.05
CA LEU A 17 26.58 29.75 79.83
C LEU A 17 25.30 29.17 80.49
N PHE A 18 24.57 28.33 79.74
CA PHE A 18 24.62 26.87 79.98
C PHE A 18 24.27 26.03 78.74
N SER A 19 24.45 24.71 78.82
CA SER A 19 24.60 23.79 77.70
C SER A 19 23.37 22.95 77.33
N LEU A 20 23.23 22.72 76.02
CA LEU A 20 22.88 21.44 75.37
C LEU A 20 22.15 20.37 76.21
N LEU A 21 20.91 20.07 75.85
CA LEU A 21 20.41 18.69 75.86
C LEU A 21 19.61 18.44 74.57
N VAL A 22 19.86 17.31 73.92
CA VAL A 22 19.10 16.89 72.73
C VAL A 22 17.78 16.27 73.19
N LEU A 23 16.68 16.72 72.59
CA LEU A 23 15.40 15.99 72.62
C LEU A 23 14.87 15.94 71.18
N ILE A 24 14.71 14.72 70.67
CA ILE A 24 14.39 14.48 69.26
C ILE A 24 12.91 14.78 69.03
N LEU A 25 12.65 15.82 68.24
CA LEU A 25 11.38 16.01 67.53
C LEU A 25 11.72 16.26 66.05
N PHE A 26 11.47 15.24 65.22
CA PHE A 26 11.35 15.43 63.78
C PHE A 26 10.02 16.17 63.54
N CYS A 27 10.10 17.44 63.14
CA CYS A 27 8.95 18.23 62.70
C CYS A 27 9.29 18.88 61.35
N ASP A 28 8.64 18.36 60.30
CA ASP A 28 8.35 18.95 58.99
C ASP A 28 9.34 20.01 58.45
N ALA A 29 10.27 19.55 57.61
CA ALA A 29 11.21 20.42 56.87
C ALA A 29 10.56 21.20 55.70
N CYS A 30 9.26 21.04 55.47
CA CYS A 30 8.53 21.68 54.36
C CYS A 30 7.44 22.58 54.95
N GLN A 31 7.81 23.82 55.28
CA GLN A 31 6.89 24.77 55.88
C GLN A 31 5.84 25.26 54.86
N LYS A 32 4.61 25.44 55.34
CA LYS A 32 3.49 26.04 54.58
C LYS A 32 3.80 27.48 54.19
N ILE A 33 3.77 27.79 52.90
CA ILE A 33 4.16 29.11 52.36
C ILE A 33 2.89 29.91 52.06
N SER A 34 2.80 31.13 52.59
CA SER A 34 1.69 32.06 52.32
C SER A 34 2.16 33.25 51.51
N LEU A 35 1.64 33.41 50.29
CA LEU A 35 1.96 34.49 49.36
C LEU A 35 0.78 35.49 49.30
N GLN A 36 1.06 36.79 49.37
CA GLN A 36 0.03 37.83 49.13
C GLN A 36 0.08 38.31 47.68
N VAL A 37 -1.03 38.13 46.98
CA VAL A 37 -1.15 38.37 45.53
C VAL A 37 -2.37 39.25 45.20
N PRO A 38 -2.40 39.94 44.05
CA PRO A 38 -3.61 40.61 43.55
C PRO A 38 -4.79 39.63 43.41
N SER A 39 -6.03 40.13 43.51
CA SER A 39 -7.24 39.31 43.34
C SER A 39 -7.50 38.86 41.89
N HIS A 40 -6.72 39.36 40.93
CA HIS A 40 -6.70 38.93 39.54
C HIS A 40 -5.24 38.73 39.11
N LEU A 41 -4.92 37.56 38.62
CA LEU A 41 -3.61 37.19 38.06
C LEU A 41 -3.83 36.80 36.60
N GLN A 42 -3.13 37.44 35.67
CA GLN A 42 -3.24 37.11 34.24
C GLN A 42 -2.41 35.84 33.93
N ALA A 43 -2.61 35.24 32.76
CA ALA A 43 -1.76 34.15 32.25
C ALA A 43 -0.26 34.53 32.28
N GLU A 44 0.61 33.54 32.50
CA GLU A 44 2.08 33.68 32.59
C GLU A 44 2.59 34.73 33.61
N THR A 45 1.75 35.15 34.56
CA THR A 45 2.14 36.07 35.63
C THR A 45 2.94 35.34 36.70
N PHE A 46 4.10 35.89 37.07
CA PHE A 46 4.91 35.41 38.20
C PHE A 46 4.16 35.63 39.53
N VAL A 47 3.85 34.52 40.21
CA VAL A 47 3.07 34.50 41.45
C VAL A 47 3.97 34.61 42.69
N GLY A 48 5.18 34.06 42.62
CA GLY A 48 6.16 34.04 43.69
C GLY A 48 7.22 32.96 43.47
N LYS A 49 8.14 32.83 44.43
CA LYS A 49 9.23 31.85 44.39
C LYS A 49 9.37 31.14 45.73
N VAL A 50 9.55 29.83 45.70
CA VAL A 50 9.64 28.94 46.86
C VAL A 50 11.01 28.25 46.92
N ASN A 51 11.51 27.95 48.12
CA ASN A 51 12.84 27.34 48.28
C ASN A 51 12.74 25.80 48.30
N LEU A 52 12.89 25.17 47.13
CA LEU A 52 12.72 23.72 47.00
C LEU A 52 13.82 22.92 47.75
N GLU A 53 15.07 23.41 47.72
CA GLU A 53 16.23 22.74 48.34
C GLU A 53 16.10 22.58 49.88
N GLU A 54 15.34 23.46 50.52
CA GLU A 54 15.13 23.47 51.98
C GLU A 54 14.19 22.34 52.43
N CYS A 55 13.19 22.01 51.60
CA CYS A 55 12.29 20.88 51.79
C CYS A 55 12.92 19.56 51.32
N LEU A 56 13.50 19.54 50.11
CA LEU A 56 14.14 18.36 49.52
C LEU A 56 15.38 18.79 48.70
N LYS A 57 16.58 18.51 49.21
CA LYS A 57 17.88 18.93 48.65
C LYS A 57 18.21 18.41 47.24
N SER A 58 17.41 17.48 46.73
CA SER A 58 17.49 16.97 45.36
C SER A 58 16.12 16.42 44.98
N SER A 59 15.45 17.03 44.01
CA SER A 59 14.18 16.56 43.46
C SER A 59 14.35 16.26 41.98
N SER A 60 14.03 15.04 41.56
CA SER A 60 14.04 14.62 40.15
C SER A 60 12.76 14.97 39.41
N GLN A 61 11.69 15.31 40.13
CA GLN A 61 10.40 15.70 39.56
C GLN A 61 9.72 16.72 40.49
N ILE A 62 9.07 17.70 39.87
CA ILE A 62 8.32 18.78 40.54
C ILE A 62 6.94 18.81 39.87
N LEU A 63 5.86 18.71 40.66
CA LEU A 63 4.49 18.71 40.17
C LEU A 63 3.61 19.66 40.99
N SER A 64 2.72 20.39 40.31
CA SER A 64 1.61 21.11 40.97
C SER A 64 0.44 20.16 41.17
N SER A 65 -0.25 20.22 42.32
CA SER A 65 -1.57 19.61 42.49
C SER A 65 -2.70 20.41 41.82
N ASP A 66 -2.41 21.63 41.32
CA ASP A 66 -3.35 22.49 40.61
C ASP A 66 -2.80 22.93 39.24
N PRO A 67 -3.44 22.58 38.11
CA PRO A 67 -2.95 22.87 36.76
C PRO A 67 -3.02 24.36 36.38
N ALA A 68 -3.61 25.22 37.22
CA ALA A 68 -3.54 26.67 37.05
C ALA A 68 -2.14 27.25 37.33
N PHE A 69 -1.23 26.46 37.94
CA PHE A 69 0.11 26.91 38.29
C PHE A 69 1.21 26.00 37.73
N ARG A 70 2.20 26.62 37.08
CA ARG A 70 3.43 25.99 36.61
C ARG A 70 4.57 26.38 37.53
N ILE A 71 5.36 25.40 37.96
CA ILE A 71 6.55 25.60 38.79
C ILE A 71 7.79 25.25 37.95
N LEU A 72 8.83 26.08 38.06
CA LEU A 72 10.13 25.86 37.42
C LEU A 72 11.12 25.22 38.40
N GLU A 73 12.20 24.63 37.86
CA GLU A 73 13.24 23.94 38.65
C GLU A 73 13.91 24.83 39.71
N ASP A 74 13.94 26.14 39.49
CA ASP A 74 14.47 27.11 40.45
C ASP A 74 13.51 27.44 41.60
N GLY A 75 12.27 26.91 41.58
CA GLY A 75 11.20 27.18 42.53
C GLY A 75 10.28 28.35 42.18
N SER A 76 10.41 28.97 41.00
CA SER A 76 9.52 30.05 40.54
C SER A 76 8.15 29.54 40.10
N ILE A 77 7.08 30.21 40.52
CA ILE A 77 5.67 29.85 40.27
C ILE A 77 5.03 30.87 39.32
N TYR A 78 4.37 30.37 38.27
CA TYR A 78 3.66 31.14 37.25
C TYR A 78 2.23 30.63 37.06
N THR A 79 1.29 31.51 36.71
CA THR A 79 -0.06 31.12 36.26
C THR A 79 -0.05 30.55 34.84
N THR A 80 -0.90 29.57 34.55
CA THR A 80 -1.07 29.00 33.19
C THR A 80 -2.20 29.66 32.39
N HIS A 81 -3.13 30.33 33.07
CA HIS A 81 -4.27 31.05 32.50
C HIS A 81 -4.73 32.16 33.46
N ASP A 82 -5.61 33.05 33.00
CA ASP A 82 -6.21 34.12 33.81
C ASP A 82 -6.99 33.53 35.00
N LEU A 83 -6.64 33.98 36.21
CA LEU A 83 -7.13 33.46 37.48
C LEU A 83 -7.68 34.58 38.36
N LEU A 84 -8.95 34.45 38.75
CA LEU A 84 -9.65 35.36 39.64
C LEU A 84 -9.79 34.72 41.03
N LEU A 85 -9.15 35.31 42.04
CA LEU A 85 -9.08 34.76 43.40
C LEU A 85 -10.25 35.24 44.25
N SER A 86 -10.87 34.31 44.97
CA SER A 86 -11.93 34.61 45.95
C SER A 86 -11.35 35.25 47.22
N SER A 87 -12.23 35.82 48.05
CA SER A 87 -11.88 36.40 49.36
C SER A 87 -11.34 35.39 50.38
N GLU A 88 -11.48 34.09 50.12
CA GLU A 88 -10.99 33.01 50.99
C GLU A 88 -9.55 32.59 50.64
N GLY A 89 -9.02 33.08 49.51
CA GLY A 89 -7.73 32.67 48.95
C GLY A 89 -7.82 31.39 48.13
N LYS A 90 -6.69 30.95 47.59
CA LYS A 90 -6.57 29.66 46.87
C LYS A 90 -5.35 28.91 47.38
N THR A 91 -5.54 27.68 47.82
CA THR A 91 -4.47 26.80 48.28
C THR A 91 -4.22 25.71 47.24
N PHE A 92 -2.96 25.44 46.95
CA PHE A 92 -2.50 24.29 46.19
C PHE A 92 -1.20 23.77 46.81
N SER A 93 -0.63 22.71 46.26
CA SER A 93 0.61 22.11 46.76
C SER A 93 1.58 21.76 45.65
N ILE A 94 2.86 21.77 46.00
CA ILE A 94 3.98 21.42 45.12
C ILE A 94 4.57 20.11 45.64
N LEU A 95 4.42 19.04 44.87
CA LEU A 95 4.97 17.72 45.16
C LEU A 95 6.40 17.64 44.60
N LEU A 96 7.35 17.31 45.47
CA LEU A 96 8.75 17.03 45.15
C LEU A 96 9.03 15.55 45.34
N SER A 97 9.63 14.90 44.35
CA SER A 97 10.07 13.49 44.46
C SER A 97 11.54 13.31 44.11
N ASP A 98 12.23 12.50 44.92
CA ASP A 98 13.57 11.98 44.63
C ASP A 98 13.46 10.50 44.23
N SER A 99 13.57 10.23 42.93
CA SER A 99 13.47 8.88 42.37
C SER A 99 14.63 7.95 42.76
N GLN A 100 15.76 8.47 43.26
CA GLN A 100 16.87 7.66 43.76
C GLN A 100 16.74 7.31 45.25
N LYS A 101 16.00 8.11 46.03
CA LYS A 101 15.78 7.87 47.47
C LYS A 101 14.39 7.34 47.82
N GLN A 102 13.45 7.34 46.88
CA GLN A 102 12.01 7.13 47.11
C GLN A 102 11.41 8.07 48.18
N GLU A 103 12.02 9.26 48.34
CA GLU A 103 11.54 10.29 49.26
C GLU A 103 10.61 11.24 48.49
N GLN A 104 9.37 11.38 48.96
CA GLN A 104 8.39 12.35 48.46
C GLN A 104 8.05 13.34 49.55
N LYS A 105 7.92 14.63 49.20
CA LYS A 105 7.47 15.70 50.10
C LYS A 105 6.60 16.69 49.39
N GLU A 106 5.79 17.40 50.17
CA GLU A 106 4.79 18.33 49.69
C GLU A 106 5.01 19.70 50.35
N ILE A 107 4.98 20.76 49.53
CA ILE A 107 5.00 22.16 50.00
C ILE A 107 3.60 22.73 49.76
N GLU A 108 2.85 22.99 50.83
CA GLU A 108 1.55 23.65 50.73
C GLU A 108 1.71 25.16 50.51
N VAL A 109 1.13 25.69 49.44
CA VAL A 109 1.19 27.10 49.04
C VAL A 109 -0.19 27.73 49.11
N VAL A 110 -0.35 28.74 49.96
CA VAL A 110 -1.59 29.52 50.13
C VAL A 110 -1.45 30.87 49.45
N LEU A 111 -2.24 31.12 48.42
CA LEU A 111 -2.39 32.43 47.80
C LEU A 111 -3.50 33.22 48.51
N LEU A 112 -3.11 34.23 49.28
CA LEU A 112 -4.05 35.13 49.95
C LEU A 112 -4.25 36.39 49.10
N ALA A 113 -5.49 36.61 48.67
CA ALA A 113 -5.88 37.84 47.97
C ALA A 113 -5.60 39.06 48.87
N ARG A 114 -4.90 40.05 48.33
CA ARG A 114 -4.43 41.22 49.10
C ARG A 114 -5.55 42.22 49.38
N GLU A 115 -6.24 42.06 50.51
CA GLU A 115 -7.22 43.04 51.02
C GLU A 115 -6.60 44.45 51.15
N GLU A 116 -7.10 45.42 50.38
CA GLU A 116 -6.81 46.84 50.62
C GLU A 116 -7.51 47.33 51.89
N LYS A 117 -6.85 47.17 53.04
CA LYS A 117 -7.36 47.63 54.35
C LYS A 117 -7.37 49.16 54.44
N VAL A 118 -8.49 49.76 54.02
CA VAL A 118 -8.83 51.18 54.23
C VAL A 118 -8.89 51.50 55.72
N SER A 119 -7.75 51.88 56.29
CA SER A 119 -7.57 52.01 57.74
C SER A 119 -8.30 53.23 58.34
N LYS A 120 -9.45 52.98 58.98
CA LYS A 120 -10.13 53.95 59.86
C LYS A 120 -9.33 54.14 61.16
N LYS A 121 -8.34 55.05 61.17
CA LYS A 121 -7.63 55.44 62.40
C LYS A 121 -8.52 56.27 63.33
N ARG A 122 -8.57 55.90 64.62
CA ARG A 122 -8.96 56.81 65.72
C ARG A 122 -7.75 57.63 66.17
N HIS A 123 -8.00 58.82 66.73
CA HIS A 123 -6.98 59.82 67.07
C HIS A 123 -6.17 59.51 68.33
N THR A 124 -4.93 60.01 68.35
CA THR A 124 -4.42 60.82 69.47
C THR A 124 -3.42 61.89 68.98
N LYS A 125 -3.74 63.16 69.31
CA LYS A 125 -2.90 64.38 69.41
C LYS A 125 -1.95 64.81 68.27
N ASP A 126 -2.27 65.99 67.74
CA ASP A 126 -1.35 67.13 67.50
C ASP A 126 -0.18 66.97 66.52
N ARG A 127 -0.53 66.76 65.25
CA ARG A 127 0.08 67.53 64.14
C ARG A 127 -1.03 68.12 63.27
N VAL A 128 -0.83 69.33 62.76
CA VAL A 128 -1.87 70.08 62.01
C VAL A 128 -2.31 69.29 60.77
N LEU A 129 -3.59 68.93 60.72
CA LEU A 129 -4.18 68.17 59.63
C LEU A 129 -4.43 69.08 58.39
N LYS A 130 -3.47 69.13 57.47
CA LYS A 130 -3.77 69.57 56.10
C LYS A 130 -4.64 68.50 55.42
N ARG A 131 -5.85 68.90 55.01
CA ARG A 131 -6.82 68.08 54.28
C ARG A 131 -6.34 67.90 52.83
N SER A 132 -5.93 66.70 52.45
CA SER A 132 -5.79 66.35 51.02
C SER A 132 -7.18 66.22 50.39
N LYS A 133 -7.37 66.78 49.19
CA LYS A 133 -8.54 66.49 48.35
C LYS A 133 -8.54 64.99 48.00
N ARG A 134 -9.70 64.35 47.96
CA ARG A 134 -9.83 63.08 47.23
C ARG A 134 -9.61 63.40 45.75
N ARG A 135 -8.74 62.66 45.07
CA ARG A 135 -8.72 62.70 43.60
C ARG A 135 -10.02 62.05 43.12
N TRP A 136 -10.82 62.81 42.37
CA TRP A 136 -11.82 62.22 41.50
C TRP A 136 -11.09 61.47 40.38
N ALA A 137 -11.76 60.51 39.74
CA ALA A 137 -11.33 60.10 38.41
C ALA A 137 -11.40 61.33 37.48
N PRO A 138 -10.47 61.53 36.53
CA PRO A 138 -10.65 62.51 35.47
C PRO A 138 -12.01 62.29 34.80
N ILE A 139 -12.73 63.36 34.53
CA ILE A 139 -13.93 63.27 33.70
C ILE A 139 -13.42 63.00 32.27
N PRO A 140 -13.73 61.85 31.65
CA PRO A 140 -13.31 61.61 30.28
C PRO A 140 -13.97 62.66 29.40
N CYS A 141 -13.16 63.33 28.59
CA CYS A 141 -13.66 64.14 27.49
C CYS A 141 -13.63 63.25 26.23
N SER A 142 -14.66 63.36 25.40
CA SER A 142 -14.79 62.58 24.19
C SER A 142 -14.87 63.49 22.97
N LEU A 143 -14.25 63.04 21.87
CA LEU A 143 -14.08 63.81 20.65
C LEU A 143 -14.46 62.96 19.46
N MET A 144 -15.57 63.29 18.79
CA MET A 144 -15.93 62.67 17.52
C MET A 144 -14.81 62.89 16.50
N GLU A 145 -14.41 61.80 15.85
CA GLU A 145 -13.44 61.83 14.76
C GLU A 145 -13.99 62.51 13.50
N ASN A 146 -13.15 62.63 12.47
CA ASN A 146 -13.50 63.15 11.14
C ASN A 146 -14.23 64.51 11.13
N SER A 147 -14.18 65.24 12.25
CA SER A 147 -14.83 66.53 12.46
C SER A 147 -14.41 67.56 11.40
N LEU A 148 -15.40 68.14 10.73
CA LEU A 148 -15.20 69.20 9.74
C LEU A 148 -14.96 70.59 10.39
N GLY A 149 -14.91 70.65 11.72
CA GLY A 149 -14.69 71.88 12.48
C GLY A 149 -15.96 72.74 12.66
N PRO A 150 -15.84 74.07 12.82
CA PRO A 150 -14.64 74.88 12.59
C PRO A 150 -13.54 74.65 13.63
N PHE A 151 -12.30 74.62 13.15
CA PHE A 151 -11.10 74.59 13.99
C PHE A 151 -10.61 76.03 14.30
N PRO A 152 -10.04 76.29 15.49
CA PRO A 152 -9.80 75.34 16.58
C PRO A 152 -11.08 74.98 17.34
N GLN A 153 -11.34 73.68 17.50
CA GLN A 153 -12.55 73.14 18.13
C GLN A 153 -12.35 73.05 19.64
N HIS A 154 -13.29 73.58 20.43
CA HIS A 154 -13.22 73.49 21.89
C HIS A 154 -13.40 72.05 22.39
N VAL A 155 -12.59 71.65 23.37
CA VAL A 155 -12.52 70.28 23.91
C VAL A 155 -13.03 70.26 25.35
N GLN A 156 -12.33 70.97 26.25
CA GLN A 156 -12.60 70.98 27.69
C GLN A 156 -11.96 72.21 28.33
N GLN A 157 -12.60 72.77 29.35
CA GLN A 157 -11.99 73.80 30.19
C GLN A 157 -11.45 73.17 31.48
N ILE A 158 -10.21 73.49 31.87
CA ILE A 158 -9.63 73.13 33.16
C ILE A 158 -9.32 74.39 33.98
N GLN A 159 -9.60 74.38 35.29
CA GLN A 159 -9.33 75.52 36.16
C GLN A 159 -8.83 75.07 37.54
N SER A 160 -7.88 75.83 38.10
CA SER A 160 -7.38 75.68 39.46
C SER A 160 -8.13 76.59 40.43
N ASP A 161 -8.55 76.07 41.60
CA ASP A 161 -9.11 76.92 42.67
C ASP A 161 -8.05 77.80 43.36
N ALA A 162 -6.74 77.56 43.11
CA ALA A 162 -5.68 78.47 43.52
C ALA A 162 -5.66 79.78 42.69
N ALA A 163 -6.32 79.84 41.52
CA ALA A 163 -6.43 81.04 40.69
C ALA A 163 -7.16 82.21 41.40
N GLN A 164 -7.89 81.93 42.48
CA GLN A 164 -8.49 82.95 43.35
C GLN A 164 -7.45 83.75 44.15
N ASN A 165 -6.22 83.24 44.29
CA ASN A 165 -5.17 83.81 45.14
C ASN A 165 -3.90 84.18 44.35
N TYR A 166 -3.72 83.64 43.14
CA TYR A 166 -2.53 83.83 42.30
C TYR A 166 -2.93 83.96 40.83
N THR A 167 -2.19 84.78 40.07
CA THR A 167 -2.26 84.72 38.59
C THR A 167 -1.63 83.40 38.13
N ILE A 168 -2.45 82.52 37.60
CA ILE A 168 -2.05 81.20 37.09
C ILE A 168 -2.07 81.24 35.56
N PHE A 169 -1.03 80.69 34.97
CA PHE A 169 -0.96 80.30 33.57
C PHE A 169 -1.12 78.78 33.47
N TYR A 170 -1.94 78.35 32.52
CA TYR A 170 -2.13 76.94 32.20
C TYR A 170 -1.21 76.49 31.06
N SER A 171 -0.77 75.24 31.11
CA SER A 171 -0.04 74.57 30.03
C SER A 171 -0.40 73.08 29.97
N ILE A 172 -0.20 72.45 28.81
CA ILE A 172 -0.41 71.01 28.60
C ILE A 172 0.84 70.37 27.98
N SER A 173 1.05 69.07 28.23
CA SER A 173 2.12 68.24 27.66
C SER A 173 1.64 66.79 27.53
N GLY A 174 2.03 66.10 26.46
CA GLY A 174 1.59 64.73 26.13
C GLY A 174 1.65 64.44 24.62
N PRO A 175 1.41 63.18 24.22
CA PRO A 175 1.04 62.84 22.84
C PRO A 175 -0.14 63.72 22.40
N GLY A 176 -0.07 64.28 21.20
CA GLY A 176 -1.04 65.30 20.76
C GLY A 176 -0.59 66.75 21.03
N VAL A 177 0.49 67.00 21.79
CA VAL A 177 0.94 68.36 22.14
C VAL A 177 2.42 68.55 21.77
N ASP A 178 3.32 68.23 22.69
CA ASP A 178 4.77 68.35 22.61
C ASP A 178 5.46 67.04 22.21
N LYS A 179 4.65 66.03 21.86
CA LYS A 179 5.03 64.73 21.30
C LYS A 179 4.08 64.38 20.17
N GLU A 180 4.50 63.48 19.29
CA GLU A 180 3.71 63.05 18.14
C GLU A 180 2.32 62.50 18.56
N PRO A 181 1.24 62.85 17.84
CA PRO A 181 1.17 63.85 16.77
C PRO A 181 1.27 65.29 17.33
N PHE A 182 2.27 66.07 16.88
CA PHE A 182 2.55 67.40 17.46
C PHE A 182 1.43 68.42 17.21
N ASN A 183 1.18 69.28 18.20
CA ASN A 183 0.25 70.43 18.15
C ASN A 183 -1.19 70.08 17.73
N LEU A 184 -1.65 68.85 17.97
CA LEU A 184 -3.06 68.46 17.80
C LEU A 184 -3.96 69.17 18.84
N PHE A 185 -3.48 69.32 20.07
CA PHE A 185 -4.13 70.08 21.13
C PHE A 185 -3.27 71.26 21.60
N TYR A 186 -3.92 72.36 21.97
CA TYR A 186 -3.32 73.44 22.75
C TYR A 186 -4.26 73.88 23.88
N ILE A 187 -3.72 74.63 24.85
CA ILE A 187 -4.49 75.27 25.92
C ILE A 187 -4.27 76.79 25.88
N GLU A 188 -5.33 77.56 26.08
CA GLU A 188 -5.23 78.98 26.34
C GLU A 188 -4.72 79.24 27.76
N LYS A 189 -3.65 80.03 27.86
CA LYS A 189 -2.87 80.18 29.11
C LYS A 189 -3.67 80.84 30.24
N ASP A 190 -4.57 81.76 29.93
CA ASP A 190 -5.24 82.60 30.92
C ASP A 190 -6.64 82.09 31.31
N THR A 191 -7.29 81.35 30.40
CA THR A 191 -8.67 80.83 30.54
C THR A 191 -8.71 79.36 30.98
N GLY A 192 -7.71 78.58 30.58
CA GLY A 192 -7.66 77.13 30.80
C GLY A 192 -8.48 76.32 29.79
N ASP A 193 -8.95 76.95 28.70
CA ASP A 193 -9.68 76.30 27.63
C ASP A 193 -8.74 75.52 26.69
N ILE A 194 -9.03 74.23 26.53
CA ILE A 194 -8.30 73.30 25.66
C ILE A 194 -9.03 73.20 24.32
N TYR A 195 -8.26 73.25 23.24
CA TYR A 195 -8.75 73.18 21.87
C TYR A 195 -8.01 72.13 21.04
N CYS A 196 -8.72 71.50 20.11
CA CYS A 196 -8.17 70.67 19.05
C CYS A 196 -7.95 71.52 17.79
N THR A 197 -6.82 71.35 17.10
CA THR A 197 -6.39 72.21 15.98
C THR A 197 -6.81 71.71 14.60
N ARG A 198 -7.15 70.42 14.48
CA ARG A 198 -7.42 69.71 13.22
C ARG A 198 -8.24 68.46 13.49
N SER A 199 -8.73 67.81 12.42
CA SER A 199 -9.42 66.52 12.54
C SER A 199 -8.52 65.42 13.12
N ILE A 200 -9.18 64.40 13.68
CA ILE A 200 -8.62 63.17 14.22
C ILE A 200 -9.26 62.00 13.47
N ASP A 201 -8.52 60.90 13.39
CA ASP A 201 -8.83 59.63 12.73
C ASP A 201 -8.62 58.56 13.81
N ARG A 202 -9.66 57.78 14.15
CA ARG A 202 -9.68 56.90 15.32
C ARG A 202 -8.90 55.60 15.07
N GLU A 203 -8.90 55.12 13.84
CA GLU A 203 -8.11 53.99 13.37
C GLU A 203 -6.62 54.26 13.54
N GLN A 204 -6.18 55.51 13.35
CA GLN A 204 -4.82 55.94 13.67
C GLN A 204 -4.62 56.22 15.17
N TYR A 205 -5.59 56.82 15.88
CA TYR A 205 -5.47 57.19 17.30
C TYR A 205 -6.78 57.07 18.09
N ASP A 206 -6.90 56.07 18.95
CA ASP A 206 -8.10 55.81 19.77
C ASP A 206 -8.26 56.76 20.98
N GLN A 207 -7.15 57.20 21.58
CA GLN A 207 -7.15 58.05 22.78
C GLN A 207 -5.84 58.84 22.97
N PHE A 208 -5.93 59.98 23.65
CA PHE A 208 -4.79 60.81 24.03
C PHE A 208 -4.75 61.04 25.55
N LEU A 209 -3.62 60.69 26.17
CA LEU A 209 -3.33 60.96 27.58
C LEU A 209 -2.45 62.21 27.71
N VAL A 210 -3.10 63.35 27.97
CA VAL A 210 -2.47 64.67 28.10
C VAL A 210 -2.40 65.05 29.59
N TYR A 211 -1.35 65.77 30.00
CA TYR A 211 -1.22 66.29 31.36
C TYR A 211 -1.42 67.81 31.37
N GLY A 212 -2.40 68.28 32.14
CA GLY A 212 -2.62 69.69 32.42
C GLY A 212 -1.83 70.18 33.63
N TYR A 213 -1.22 71.35 33.49
CA TYR A 213 -0.39 72.01 34.49
C TYR A 213 -0.93 73.42 34.78
N ALA A 214 -0.79 73.84 36.03
CA ALA A 214 -1.08 75.19 36.50
C ALA A 214 0.18 75.75 37.17
N THR A 215 0.71 76.87 36.67
CA THR A 215 1.93 77.51 37.17
C THR A 215 1.79 79.02 37.24
N THR A 216 2.51 79.68 38.14
CA THR A 216 2.55 81.15 38.23
C THR A 216 3.70 81.74 37.39
N ALA A 217 3.71 83.07 37.22
CA ALA A 217 4.73 83.79 36.44
C ALA A 217 6.19 83.54 36.89
N ASP A 218 6.39 83.26 38.18
CA ASP A 218 7.67 82.93 38.83
C ASP A 218 8.01 81.43 38.82
N GLY A 219 7.20 80.60 38.16
CA GLY A 219 7.43 79.16 38.00
C GLY A 219 6.98 78.29 39.17
N TYR A 220 6.28 78.85 40.16
CA TYR A 220 5.68 78.06 41.25
C TYR A 220 4.44 77.31 40.74
N ALA A 221 4.38 76.00 41.04
CA ALA A 221 3.25 75.14 40.70
C ALA A 221 2.36 74.94 41.94
N PRO A 222 1.20 75.63 42.06
CA PRO A 222 0.30 75.45 43.20
C PRO A 222 -0.39 74.08 43.25
N ASP A 223 -0.63 73.46 42.09
CA ASP A 223 -1.31 72.16 41.94
C ASP A 223 -0.40 71.08 41.33
N TYR A 224 -0.77 69.82 41.56
CA TYR A 224 -0.15 68.68 40.88
C TYR A 224 -0.71 68.52 39.45
N PRO A 225 0.09 67.99 38.50
CA PRO A 225 -0.38 67.75 37.14
C PRO A 225 -1.64 66.89 37.09
N LEU A 226 -2.62 67.34 36.31
CA LEU A 226 -3.91 66.69 36.11
C LEU A 226 -3.84 65.82 34.86
N PRO A 227 -3.90 64.47 34.96
CA PRO A 227 -4.08 63.63 33.78
C PRO A 227 -5.48 63.86 33.18
N LEU A 228 -5.51 64.13 31.89
CA LEU A 228 -6.68 64.29 31.05
C LEU A 228 -6.67 63.17 30.02
N LEU A 229 -7.77 62.43 29.94
CA LEU A 229 -7.97 61.41 28.91
C LEU A 229 -8.99 61.94 27.91
N PHE A 230 -8.53 62.15 26.68
CA PHE A 230 -9.39 62.45 25.54
C PHE A 230 -9.61 61.12 24.79
N LYS A 231 -10.82 60.54 24.89
CA LYS A 231 -11.20 59.39 24.05
C LYS A 231 -11.66 59.93 22.69
N VAL A 232 -11.27 59.28 21.61
CA VAL A 232 -11.88 59.53 20.31
C VAL A 232 -13.17 58.71 20.22
N GLU A 233 -14.25 59.32 19.73
CA GLU A 233 -15.52 58.64 19.43
C GLU A 233 -15.54 58.24 17.96
N ASP A 234 -16.13 57.08 17.74
CA ASP A 234 -16.21 56.32 16.49
C ASP A 234 -17.38 56.81 15.62
N ASP A 235 -17.13 57.07 14.33
CA ASP A 235 -18.17 57.22 13.30
C ASP A 235 -18.09 56.03 12.32
N ASN A 236 -19.15 55.78 11.55
CA ASN A 236 -19.21 54.64 10.63
C ASN A 236 -18.55 55.00 9.28
N ASP A 237 -17.23 55.14 9.28
CA ASP A 237 -16.42 55.69 8.18
C ASP A 237 -15.74 54.59 7.33
N ASN A 238 -15.40 53.44 7.93
CA ASN A 238 -14.86 52.31 7.17
C ASN A 238 -15.99 51.47 6.54
N ALA A 239 -15.73 50.94 5.34
CA ALA A 239 -16.63 50.00 4.69
C ALA A 239 -16.09 48.57 4.84
N PRO A 240 -16.89 47.60 5.34
CA PRO A 240 -16.42 46.25 5.60
C PRO A 240 -15.96 45.56 4.31
N TYR A 241 -14.82 44.87 4.34
CA TYR A 241 -14.22 44.25 3.16
C TYR A 241 -13.91 42.76 3.37
N PHE A 242 -14.08 41.97 2.31
CA PHE A 242 -13.66 40.57 2.30
C PHE A 242 -12.13 40.49 2.29
N GLU A 243 -11.59 39.71 3.23
CA GLU A 243 -10.15 39.51 3.43
C GLU A 243 -9.44 38.97 2.16
N THR A 244 -10.12 38.07 1.44
CA THR A 244 -9.68 37.54 0.14
C THR A 244 -10.69 37.93 -0.96
N LYS A 245 -10.20 38.52 -2.07
CA LYS A 245 -11.05 39.03 -3.16
C LYS A 245 -11.67 37.94 -4.06
N MET A 246 -11.12 36.73 -4.02
CA MET A 246 -11.60 35.56 -4.77
C MET A 246 -11.43 34.32 -3.89
N THR A 247 -12.48 33.94 -3.16
CA THR A 247 -12.47 32.70 -2.36
C THR A 247 -13.00 31.56 -3.22
N VAL A 248 -12.29 30.43 -3.24
CA VAL A 248 -12.75 29.19 -3.87
C VAL A 248 -13.05 28.18 -2.77
N PHE A 249 -14.25 27.62 -2.79
CA PHE A 249 -14.63 26.48 -1.96
C PHE A 249 -14.92 25.28 -2.86
N SER A 250 -14.78 24.09 -2.31
CA SER A 250 -15.20 22.84 -2.93
C SER A 250 -16.27 22.15 -2.08
N VAL A 251 -17.15 21.38 -2.72
CA VAL A 251 -18.17 20.57 -2.04
C VAL A 251 -18.47 19.35 -2.90
N PRO A 252 -18.56 18.13 -2.34
CA PRO A 252 -18.98 16.96 -3.10
C PRO A 252 -20.39 17.16 -3.66
N GLU A 253 -20.58 16.72 -4.91
CA GLU A 253 -21.89 16.60 -5.50
C GLU A 253 -22.74 15.52 -4.83
N ASN A 254 -24.03 15.43 -5.19
CA ASN A 254 -25.02 14.54 -4.57
C ASN A 254 -25.16 14.68 -3.03
N CYS A 255 -24.49 15.66 -2.41
CA CYS A 255 -24.48 15.86 -0.97
C CYS A 255 -25.85 16.29 -0.43
N ARG A 256 -26.12 15.95 0.84
CA ARG A 256 -27.38 16.33 1.50
C ARG A 256 -27.57 17.85 1.55
N SER A 257 -28.81 18.31 1.42
CA SER A 257 -29.18 19.69 1.74
C SER A 257 -28.81 20.04 3.18
N GLY A 258 -28.27 21.24 3.41
CA GLY A 258 -27.74 21.68 4.70
C GLY A 258 -26.26 21.36 4.90
N THR A 259 -25.56 20.81 3.89
CA THR A 259 -24.11 20.60 3.94
C THR A 259 -23.40 21.97 3.94
N SER A 260 -22.44 22.15 4.84
CA SER A 260 -21.61 23.36 4.92
C SER A 260 -20.56 23.33 3.83
N VAL A 261 -20.51 24.38 3.00
CA VAL A 261 -19.57 24.55 1.89
C VAL A 261 -18.30 25.29 2.33
N GLY A 262 -18.45 26.22 3.27
CA GLY A 262 -17.37 27.08 3.74
C GLY A 262 -17.89 28.27 4.53
N GLN A 263 -16.98 29.08 5.08
CA GLN A 263 -17.30 30.29 5.83
C GLN A 263 -16.49 31.46 5.25
N VAL A 264 -17.14 32.61 5.04
CA VAL A 264 -16.45 33.85 4.67
C VAL A 264 -16.23 34.78 5.85
N THR A 265 -15.03 35.34 5.89
CA THR A 265 -14.61 36.43 6.77
C THR A 265 -14.68 37.76 6.03
N ALA A 266 -15.05 38.80 6.76
CA ALA A 266 -14.88 40.19 6.36
C ALA A 266 -14.34 40.96 7.56
N ILE A 267 -13.53 41.98 7.29
CA ILE A 267 -12.89 42.83 8.27
C ILE A 267 -13.50 44.23 8.16
N ASP A 268 -13.66 44.86 9.30
CA ASP A 268 -14.08 46.24 9.46
C ASP A 268 -13.21 46.89 10.55
N ASN A 269 -12.89 48.17 10.41
CA ASN A 269 -11.87 48.84 11.24
C ASN A 269 -12.44 49.73 12.35
N ASP A 270 -13.73 50.11 12.23
CA ASP A 270 -14.53 50.88 13.20
C ASP A 270 -14.52 50.23 14.61
N GLU A 271 -15.10 50.87 15.64
CA GLU A 271 -14.94 50.42 17.04
C GLU A 271 -15.56 49.02 17.25
N PRO A 272 -14.79 48.02 17.72
CA PRO A 272 -15.24 46.64 17.76
C PRO A 272 -16.33 46.41 18.82
N GLY A 273 -17.47 45.87 18.39
CA GLY A 273 -18.62 45.57 19.24
C GLY A 273 -19.67 46.69 19.32
N THR A 274 -19.54 47.75 18.52
CA THR A 274 -20.59 48.75 18.29
C THR A 274 -21.66 48.21 17.33
N LEU A 275 -22.47 49.09 16.73
CA LEU A 275 -23.27 48.74 15.56
C LEU A 275 -22.48 48.85 14.26
N HIS A 276 -21.40 49.65 14.22
CA HIS A 276 -20.64 49.92 13.01
C HIS A 276 -19.97 48.61 12.56
N THR A 277 -19.11 48.03 13.39
CA THR A 277 -18.54 46.68 13.19
C THR A 277 -19.53 45.50 13.20
N ARG A 278 -20.86 45.74 13.24
CA ARG A 278 -21.87 44.67 13.27
C ARG A 278 -22.25 44.20 11.86
N LEU A 279 -21.42 43.35 11.29
CA LEU A 279 -21.57 42.87 9.91
C LEU A 279 -22.77 41.94 9.68
N LYS A 280 -23.31 41.99 8.46
CA LYS A 280 -24.26 41.03 7.89
C LYS A 280 -23.84 40.58 6.49
N PHE A 281 -23.96 39.28 6.23
CA PHE A 281 -23.63 38.65 4.94
C PHE A 281 -24.88 38.28 4.14
N LYS A 282 -24.80 38.40 2.81
CA LYS A 282 -25.92 38.10 1.89
C LYS A 282 -25.42 37.65 0.51
N ILE A 283 -26.06 36.63 -0.07
CA ILE A 283 -25.91 36.32 -1.51
C ILE A 283 -26.77 37.31 -2.30
N LEU A 284 -26.17 38.09 -3.19
CA LEU A 284 -26.89 38.96 -4.13
C LEU A 284 -27.34 38.19 -5.38
N GLN A 285 -26.44 37.39 -5.96
CA GLN A 285 -26.66 36.66 -7.20
C GLN A 285 -25.95 35.31 -7.16
N GLN A 286 -26.58 34.28 -7.75
CA GLN A 286 -25.95 33.01 -8.10
C GLN A 286 -25.76 32.97 -9.63
N ILE A 287 -24.71 32.33 -10.11
CA ILE A 287 -24.51 32.02 -11.53
C ILE A 287 -24.15 30.52 -11.62
N PRO A 288 -24.97 29.67 -12.28
CA PRO A 288 -26.29 29.94 -12.86
C PRO A 288 -27.30 30.47 -11.82
N ASP A 289 -28.26 31.33 -12.21
CA ASP A 289 -29.15 31.99 -11.22
C ASP A 289 -30.30 31.10 -10.73
N HIS A 290 -30.76 30.13 -11.54
CA HIS A 290 -31.85 29.22 -11.21
C HIS A 290 -31.51 27.75 -11.54
N PRO A 291 -31.88 26.78 -10.68
CA PRO A 291 -32.44 26.98 -9.33
C PRO A 291 -31.35 27.47 -8.35
N LYS A 292 -31.76 28.00 -7.18
CA LYS A 292 -30.81 28.47 -6.16
C LYS A 292 -30.41 27.32 -5.23
N HIS A 293 -29.15 26.94 -5.29
CA HIS A 293 -28.57 25.77 -4.61
C HIS A 293 -27.83 26.13 -3.30
N PHE A 294 -27.60 27.43 -3.04
CA PHE A 294 -26.83 27.89 -1.88
C PHE A 294 -27.58 28.95 -1.07
N SER A 295 -27.35 28.93 0.24
CA SER A 295 -27.76 29.94 1.21
C SER A 295 -26.54 30.39 2.03
N ILE A 296 -26.65 31.51 2.74
CA ILE A 296 -25.63 31.98 3.69
C ILE A 296 -26.29 32.36 5.01
N HIS A 297 -25.67 31.97 6.12
CA HIS A 297 -26.11 32.40 7.45
C HIS A 297 -25.63 33.84 7.72
N PRO A 298 -26.54 34.81 7.95
CA PRO A 298 -26.24 36.22 7.80
C PRO A 298 -25.34 36.80 8.89
N ASP A 299 -25.26 36.18 10.08
CA ASP A 299 -24.41 36.64 11.19
C ASP A 299 -23.04 35.94 11.25
N THR A 300 -22.83 34.84 10.50
CA THR A 300 -21.59 34.04 10.61
C THR A 300 -20.84 33.86 9.30
N GLY A 301 -21.46 34.19 8.15
CA GLY A 301 -20.82 34.02 6.84
C GLY A 301 -20.73 32.56 6.37
N VAL A 302 -21.36 31.60 7.07
CA VAL A 302 -21.34 30.18 6.69
C VAL A 302 -22.29 29.92 5.53
N ILE A 303 -21.77 29.37 4.44
CA ILE A 303 -22.50 29.01 3.22
C ILE A 303 -22.93 27.56 3.31
N THR A 304 -24.20 27.29 3.01
CA THR A 304 -24.78 25.93 3.05
C THR A 304 -25.54 25.59 1.78
N THR A 305 -25.61 24.30 1.44
CA THR A 305 -26.42 23.80 0.33
C THR A 305 -27.91 23.84 0.68
N THR A 306 -28.77 24.21 -0.26
CA THR A 306 -30.24 24.23 -0.08
C THR A 306 -30.93 23.05 -0.72
N THR A 307 -30.27 22.37 -1.67
CA THR A 307 -30.81 21.26 -2.47
C THR A 307 -29.87 20.06 -2.46
N PRO A 308 -30.36 18.81 -2.43
CA PRO A 308 -29.55 17.62 -2.65
C PRO A 308 -29.36 17.31 -4.16
N LEU A 309 -29.43 18.33 -5.01
CA LEU A 309 -29.41 18.25 -6.48
C LEU A 309 -28.24 19.09 -7.03
N LEU A 310 -27.08 18.94 -6.41
CA LEU A 310 -25.79 19.40 -6.93
C LEU A 310 -25.17 18.24 -7.71
N ASP A 311 -24.71 18.52 -8.92
CA ASP A 311 -24.55 17.55 -10.01
C ASP A 311 -23.56 18.14 -11.03
N ARG A 312 -22.38 17.56 -11.11
CA ARG A 312 -21.19 18.11 -11.79
C ARG A 312 -21.29 17.92 -13.30
N GLU A 313 -21.91 16.85 -13.76
CA GLU A 313 -22.20 16.56 -15.17
C GLU A 313 -23.14 17.62 -15.77
N LYS A 314 -24.03 18.19 -14.94
CA LYS A 314 -24.87 19.35 -15.31
C LYS A 314 -24.17 20.69 -15.10
N CYS A 315 -23.46 20.89 -13.99
CA CYS A 315 -22.79 22.16 -13.69
C CYS A 315 -21.63 22.01 -12.68
N ASP A 316 -20.39 21.92 -13.19
CA ASP A 316 -19.18 21.78 -12.37
C ASP A 316 -18.89 22.97 -11.42
N THR A 317 -19.36 24.18 -11.76
CA THR A 317 -18.92 25.41 -11.11
C THR A 317 -20.06 26.41 -10.94
N TYR A 318 -20.25 26.87 -9.70
CA TYR A 318 -21.16 27.96 -9.35
C TYR A 318 -20.38 29.20 -8.90
N LYS A 319 -20.93 30.38 -9.17
CA LYS A 319 -20.37 31.66 -8.69
C LYS A 319 -21.41 32.43 -7.89
N LEU A 320 -21.03 32.86 -6.69
CA LEU A 320 -21.86 33.68 -5.81
C LEU A 320 -21.31 35.09 -5.76
N VAL A 321 -22.14 36.08 -6.13
CA VAL A 321 -21.86 37.49 -5.86
C VAL A 321 -22.40 37.81 -4.47
N MET A 322 -21.52 38.25 -3.59
CA MET A 322 -21.78 38.44 -2.17
C MET A 322 -21.81 39.91 -1.81
N GLU A 323 -22.62 40.26 -0.81
CA GLU A 323 -22.56 41.52 -0.09
C GLU A 323 -22.20 41.25 1.37
N VAL A 324 -21.30 42.08 1.92
CA VAL A 324 -21.18 42.30 3.36
C VAL A 324 -21.53 43.76 3.64
N ARG A 325 -22.31 44.00 4.70
CA ARG A 325 -22.79 45.33 5.10
C ARG A 325 -22.71 45.49 6.61
N ASP A 326 -22.31 46.67 7.05
CA ASP A 326 -22.21 47.08 8.46
C ASP A 326 -23.60 47.34 9.10
N MET A 327 -23.64 48.01 10.26
CA MET A 327 -24.88 48.54 10.89
C MET A 327 -25.98 47.51 11.13
N GLY A 328 -25.63 46.23 11.29
CA GLY A 328 -26.57 45.13 11.39
C GLY A 328 -27.34 44.84 10.09
N GLY A 329 -26.80 45.23 8.93
CA GLY A 329 -27.38 45.05 7.60
C GLY A 329 -28.42 46.11 7.21
N GLN A 330 -28.41 47.27 7.86
CA GLN A 330 -29.40 48.33 7.60
C GLN A 330 -29.11 49.08 6.28
N PRO A 331 -30.12 49.57 5.53
CA PRO A 331 -29.92 50.08 4.16
C PRO A 331 -29.05 51.34 4.01
N PHE A 332 -28.78 52.05 5.10
CA PHE A 332 -27.89 53.22 5.14
C PHE A 332 -26.43 52.85 5.43
N GLY A 333 -26.18 51.62 5.86
CA GLY A 333 -24.85 51.11 6.19
C GLY A 333 -23.94 50.95 4.97
N LEU A 334 -22.64 51.14 5.16
CA LEU A 334 -21.62 50.90 4.13
C LEU A 334 -21.48 49.41 3.85
N PHE A 335 -21.04 49.10 2.64
CA PHE A 335 -21.03 47.74 2.13
C PHE A 335 -19.98 47.55 1.04
N ASN A 336 -19.58 46.30 0.87
CA ASN A 336 -18.67 45.90 -0.19
C ASN A 336 -19.12 44.55 -0.78
N THR A 337 -18.65 44.25 -1.98
CA THR A 337 -19.05 43.06 -2.73
C THR A 337 -17.88 42.17 -3.10
N GLY A 338 -18.03 40.87 -2.87
CA GLY A 338 -17.06 39.84 -3.21
C GLY A 338 -17.60 38.82 -4.21
N THR A 339 -16.73 38.06 -4.86
CA THR A 339 -17.13 36.91 -5.68
C THR A 339 -16.51 35.63 -5.12
N ILE A 340 -17.37 34.67 -4.79
CA ILE A 340 -16.98 33.33 -4.36
C ILE A 340 -17.21 32.38 -5.53
N THR A 341 -16.30 31.45 -5.75
CA THR A 341 -16.50 30.32 -6.67
C THR A 341 -16.65 29.04 -5.86
N ILE A 342 -17.65 28.23 -6.18
CA ILE A 342 -17.88 26.90 -5.60
C ILE A 342 -17.72 25.89 -6.74
N SER A 343 -16.68 25.07 -6.67
CA SER A 343 -16.49 23.93 -7.58
C SER A 343 -17.07 22.66 -6.95
N LEU A 344 -17.80 21.87 -7.73
CA LEU A 344 -18.24 20.56 -7.27
C LEU A 344 -17.09 19.55 -7.33
N GLU A 345 -16.95 18.75 -6.28
CA GLU A 345 -16.04 17.61 -6.26
C GLU A 345 -16.75 16.38 -6.84
N ASP A 346 -16.11 15.81 -7.85
CA ASP A 346 -16.53 14.62 -8.60
C ASP A 346 -16.82 13.44 -7.67
N GLN A 347 -17.98 12.79 -7.83
CA GLN A 347 -18.37 11.57 -7.12
C GLN A 347 -18.77 10.49 -8.12
N ASN A 348 -18.35 9.24 -7.89
CA ASN A 348 -18.69 8.13 -8.76
C ASN A 348 -20.19 7.78 -8.66
N ASP A 349 -21.03 8.35 -9.54
CA ASP A 349 -22.47 8.08 -9.60
C ASP A 349 -22.98 7.65 -10.99
N ASN A 350 -22.19 7.83 -12.06
CA ASN A 350 -22.53 7.38 -13.42
C ASN A 350 -21.81 6.06 -13.79
N PRO A 351 -22.48 4.89 -13.79
CA PRO A 351 -21.83 3.64 -14.17
C PRO A 351 -21.44 3.62 -15.67
N PRO A 352 -20.25 3.11 -16.01
CA PRO A 352 -19.74 3.08 -17.37
C PRO A 352 -20.58 2.12 -18.22
N TYR A 353 -20.98 2.59 -19.41
CA TYR A 353 -21.87 1.85 -20.30
C TYR A 353 -21.23 1.60 -21.66
N PHE A 354 -21.44 0.41 -22.21
CA PHE A 354 -20.97 0.05 -23.55
C PHE A 354 -21.67 0.89 -24.62
N THR A 355 -20.93 1.26 -25.69
CA THR A 355 -21.52 1.97 -26.84
C THR A 355 -22.55 1.12 -27.58
N GLU A 356 -22.35 -0.21 -27.63
CA GLU A 356 -23.23 -1.19 -28.26
C GLU A 356 -23.85 -2.15 -27.21
N THR A 357 -25.09 -2.60 -27.44
CA THR A 357 -25.79 -3.50 -26.50
C THR A 357 -25.27 -4.94 -26.54
N SER A 358 -24.74 -5.38 -27.68
CA SER A 358 -24.02 -6.65 -27.85
C SER A 358 -22.98 -6.54 -28.95
N TYR A 359 -21.96 -7.39 -28.90
CA TYR A 359 -20.88 -7.42 -29.87
C TYR A 359 -20.78 -8.79 -30.56
N PHE A 360 -20.32 -8.77 -31.80
CA PHE A 360 -20.01 -9.96 -32.59
C PHE A 360 -18.60 -9.86 -33.15
N THR A 361 -17.83 -10.94 -33.07
CA THR A 361 -16.51 -11.04 -33.69
C THR A 361 -16.25 -12.44 -34.22
N GLU A 362 -15.31 -12.56 -35.15
CA GLU A 362 -14.88 -13.83 -35.75
C GLU A 362 -13.39 -14.02 -35.54
N VAL A 363 -12.98 -15.20 -35.06
CA VAL A 363 -11.56 -15.56 -34.89
C VAL A 363 -11.28 -16.92 -35.52
N GLU A 364 -10.14 -17.04 -36.19
CA GLU A 364 -9.60 -18.34 -36.62
C GLU A 364 -9.27 -19.21 -35.40
N GLU A 365 -9.45 -20.51 -35.52
CA GLU A 365 -9.00 -21.45 -34.50
C GLU A 365 -7.48 -21.54 -34.39
N ASN A 366 -6.97 -22.21 -33.35
CA ASN A 366 -5.55 -22.33 -33.03
C ASN A 366 -4.75 -21.01 -32.85
N ARG A 367 -5.37 -19.84 -33.00
CA ARG A 367 -4.75 -18.53 -32.74
C ARG A 367 -4.56 -18.30 -31.23
N ILE A 368 -3.41 -17.74 -30.86
CA ILE A 368 -3.01 -17.38 -29.49
C ILE A 368 -2.43 -15.96 -29.52
N ASP A 369 -2.62 -15.19 -28.44
CA ASP A 369 -2.22 -13.79 -28.25
C ASP A 369 -2.75 -12.83 -29.33
N VAL A 370 -3.90 -13.16 -29.91
CA VAL A 370 -4.64 -12.32 -30.87
C VAL A 370 -5.74 -11.55 -30.15
N VAL A 371 -5.75 -10.23 -30.36
CA VAL A 371 -6.87 -9.34 -30.01
C VAL A 371 -8.05 -9.64 -30.94
N VAL A 372 -9.18 -10.05 -30.39
CA VAL A 372 -10.40 -10.39 -31.17
C VAL A 372 -11.45 -9.28 -31.15
N LEU A 373 -11.42 -8.39 -30.16
CA LEU A 373 -12.34 -7.27 -30.05
C LEU A 373 -11.74 -6.14 -29.19
N ARG A 374 -12.05 -4.89 -29.56
CA ARG A 374 -11.94 -3.72 -28.68
C ARG A 374 -13.34 -3.17 -28.46
N MET A 375 -13.78 -3.11 -27.20
CA MET A 375 -15.08 -2.54 -26.81
C MET A 375 -14.86 -1.14 -26.24
N LYS A 376 -15.72 -0.20 -26.64
CA LYS A 376 -15.76 1.14 -26.06
C LYS A 376 -16.82 1.22 -24.98
N VAL A 377 -16.50 1.95 -23.93
CA VAL A 377 -17.45 2.39 -22.92
C VAL A 377 -17.43 3.90 -22.83
N HIS A 378 -18.55 4.47 -22.42
CA HIS A 378 -18.66 5.86 -22.04
C HIS A 378 -18.96 5.94 -20.56
N ASP A 379 -18.37 6.95 -19.94
CA ASP A 379 -18.57 7.34 -18.56
C ASP A 379 -18.82 8.86 -18.58
N LEU A 380 -19.53 9.39 -17.59
CA LEU A 380 -19.87 10.82 -17.50
C LEU A 380 -19.07 11.54 -16.41
N ASP A 381 -18.55 10.79 -15.43
CA ASP A 381 -17.70 11.27 -14.35
C ASP A 381 -16.39 11.89 -14.89
N LEU A 382 -15.65 12.59 -14.03
CA LEU A 382 -14.49 13.39 -14.47
C LEU A 382 -13.41 12.53 -15.13
N ALA A 383 -13.19 12.75 -16.43
CA ALA A 383 -12.28 11.94 -17.23
C ALA A 383 -10.85 11.88 -16.66
N ASN A 384 -10.28 10.66 -16.65
CA ASN A 384 -8.98 10.25 -16.10
C ASN A 384 -8.92 10.09 -14.56
N THR A 385 -10.01 10.33 -13.81
CA THR A 385 -10.10 9.94 -12.39
C THR A 385 -10.34 8.42 -12.23
N PRO A 386 -10.12 7.85 -11.03
CA PRO A 386 -10.58 6.50 -10.69
C PRO A 386 -12.09 6.28 -10.83
N HIS A 387 -12.89 7.34 -10.89
CA HIS A 387 -14.30 7.27 -11.22
C HIS A 387 -14.43 6.91 -12.71
N SER A 388 -14.04 7.78 -13.65
CA SER A 388 -14.16 7.49 -15.09
C SER A 388 -13.41 6.25 -15.66
N LYS A 389 -12.43 5.67 -14.93
CA LYS A 389 -11.60 4.56 -15.43
C LYS A 389 -12.30 3.21 -15.35
N ALA A 390 -12.35 2.49 -16.47
CA ALA A 390 -13.04 1.22 -16.61
C ALA A 390 -12.20 -0.01 -16.20
N VAL A 391 -12.84 -0.93 -15.50
CA VAL A 391 -12.33 -2.25 -15.12
C VAL A 391 -13.27 -3.32 -15.69
N TYR A 392 -12.76 -4.12 -16.62
CA TYR A 392 -13.54 -5.15 -17.32
C TYR A 392 -13.39 -6.54 -16.70
N THR A 393 -14.48 -7.30 -16.68
CA THR A 393 -14.51 -8.69 -16.20
C THR A 393 -15.27 -9.60 -17.18
N ILE A 394 -14.82 -10.84 -17.34
CA ILE A 394 -15.59 -11.87 -18.06
C ILE A 394 -16.37 -12.65 -17.01
N LEU A 395 -17.70 -12.62 -17.11
CA LEU A 395 -18.62 -13.16 -16.11
C LEU A 395 -19.05 -14.61 -16.41
N GLN A 396 -19.19 -14.95 -17.70
CA GLN A 396 -19.67 -16.26 -18.19
C GLN A 396 -19.07 -16.59 -19.56
N GLY A 397 -18.98 -17.88 -19.92
CA GLY A 397 -18.57 -18.37 -21.24
C GLY A 397 -17.06 -18.60 -21.41
N ASN A 398 -16.29 -18.57 -20.32
CA ASN A 398 -14.83 -18.66 -20.33
C ASN A 398 -14.32 -19.71 -19.31
N GLU A 399 -15.08 -20.77 -19.11
CA GLU A 399 -14.86 -21.81 -18.10
C GLU A 399 -13.51 -22.52 -18.30
N ASN A 400 -13.10 -22.67 -19.56
CA ASN A 400 -11.80 -23.24 -19.95
C ASN A 400 -10.64 -22.23 -19.87
N GLY A 401 -10.91 -20.94 -19.67
CA GLY A 401 -9.91 -19.87 -19.67
C GLY A 401 -9.25 -19.64 -21.04
N ASN A 402 -10.01 -19.70 -22.13
CA ASN A 402 -9.55 -19.41 -23.49
C ASN A 402 -9.37 -17.90 -23.74
N PHE A 403 -10.14 -17.06 -23.07
CA PHE A 403 -10.17 -15.61 -23.27
C PHE A 403 -9.59 -14.86 -22.07
N LYS A 404 -9.04 -13.68 -22.35
CA LYS A 404 -8.61 -12.70 -21.34
C LYS A 404 -9.09 -11.32 -21.77
N ILE A 405 -9.51 -10.49 -20.82
CA ILE A 405 -9.82 -9.08 -21.04
C ILE A 405 -8.87 -8.17 -20.26
N SER A 406 -8.59 -6.98 -20.79
CA SER A 406 -7.79 -5.94 -20.13
C SER A 406 -8.17 -4.56 -20.64
N THR A 407 -8.18 -3.55 -19.76
CA THR A 407 -8.37 -2.14 -20.12
C THR A 407 -7.14 -1.59 -20.84
N ASP A 408 -7.33 -0.84 -21.92
CA ASP A 408 -6.30 0.03 -22.52
C ASP A 408 -6.21 1.33 -21.68
N PRO A 409 -5.11 1.59 -20.96
CA PRO A 409 -5.03 2.72 -20.03
C PRO A 409 -5.02 4.10 -20.71
N ASN A 410 -4.94 4.16 -22.04
CA ASN A 410 -4.92 5.40 -22.82
C ASN A 410 -6.29 5.75 -23.43
N THR A 411 -7.17 4.76 -23.62
CA THR A 411 -8.45 4.91 -24.32
C THR A 411 -9.66 4.40 -23.54
N ASN A 412 -9.42 3.80 -22.36
CA ASN A 412 -10.42 3.14 -21.52
C ASN A 412 -11.09 1.92 -22.19
N GLU A 413 -10.58 1.44 -23.34
CA GLU A 413 -11.20 0.37 -24.12
C GLU A 413 -10.96 -1.01 -23.52
N GLY A 414 -11.98 -1.87 -23.56
CA GLY A 414 -11.88 -3.28 -23.20
C GLY A 414 -11.28 -4.10 -24.33
N ILE A 415 -10.00 -4.45 -24.22
CA ILE A 415 -9.29 -5.32 -25.16
C ILE A 415 -9.56 -6.78 -24.78
N LEU A 416 -10.24 -7.52 -25.65
CA LEU A 416 -10.50 -8.96 -25.52
C LEU A 416 -9.50 -9.74 -26.38
N CYS A 417 -8.78 -10.68 -25.78
CA CYS A 417 -7.75 -11.51 -26.41
C CYS A 417 -8.03 -13.01 -26.22
N VAL A 418 -7.56 -13.83 -27.17
CA VAL A 418 -7.47 -15.30 -27.01
C VAL A 418 -6.10 -15.67 -26.44
N VAL A 419 -6.08 -16.38 -25.32
CA VAL A 419 -4.87 -16.79 -24.57
C VAL A 419 -4.67 -18.31 -24.47
N LYS A 420 -5.67 -19.10 -24.89
CA LYS A 420 -5.51 -20.53 -25.21
C LYS A 420 -6.23 -20.82 -26.52
N PRO A 421 -5.68 -21.68 -27.40
CA PRO A 421 -6.27 -21.95 -28.71
C PRO A 421 -7.71 -22.44 -28.58
N LEU A 422 -8.55 -21.98 -29.49
CA LEU A 422 -9.88 -22.51 -29.73
C LEU A 422 -9.77 -23.63 -30.79
N ASN A 423 -10.73 -24.55 -30.82
CA ASN A 423 -10.91 -25.57 -31.86
C ASN A 423 -12.39 -25.60 -32.29
N TYR A 424 -12.63 -25.67 -33.59
CA TYR A 424 -13.91 -25.53 -34.26
C TYR A 424 -14.76 -26.82 -34.23
N GLU A 425 -14.12 -27.98 -34.28
CA GLU A 425 -14.72 -29.32 -34.23
C GLU A 425 -15.44 -29.56 -32.90
N LEU A 426 -14.87 -29.01 -31.82
CA LEU A 426 -15.44 -29.01 -30.49
C LEU A 426 -16.49 -27.89 -30.33
N ASN A 427 -16.15 -26.64 -30.67
CA ASN A 427 -17.04 -25.49 -30.48
C ASN A 427 -16.97 -24.50 -31.65
N ARG A 428 -18.10 -24.28 -32.35
CA ARG A 428 -18.18 -23.34 -33.48
C ARG A 428 -18.48 -21.89 -33.09
N GLN A 429 -18.94 -21.68 -31.86
CA GLN A 429 -19.20 -20.36 -31.28
C GLN A 429 -19.02 -20.40 -29.76
N VAL A 430 -18.62 -19.28 -29.19
CA VAL A 430 -18.63 -19.02 -27.74
C VAL A 430 -19.41 -17.74 -27.48
N VAL A 431 -20.27 -17.74 -26.47
CA VAL A 431 -21.01 -16.55 -26.02
C VAL A 431 -20.48 -16.14 -24.66
N LEU A 432 -19.79 -15.00 -24.62
CA LEU A 432 -19.25 -14.42 -23.40
C LEU A 432 -20.24 -13.41 -22.84
N GLN A 433 -20.42 -13.38 -21.51
CA GLN A 433 -20.98 -12.21 -20.83
C GLN A 433 -19.83 -11.41 -20.23
N ILE A 434 -19.78 -10.11 -20.53
CA ILE A 434 -18.70 -9.21 -20.10
C ILE A 434 -19.31 -8.07 -19.30
N GLY A 435 -18.78 -7.84 -18.09
CA GLY A 435 -19.15 -6.74 -17.21
C GLY A 435 -18.10 -5.64 -17.21
N VAL A 436 -18.53 -4.41 -16.96
CA VAL A 436 -17.65 -3.26 -16.69
C VAL A 436 -18.07 -2.54 -15.40
N LEU A 437 -17.05 -2.13 -14.65
CA LEU A 437 -17.11 -1.32 -13.44
C LEU A 437 -16.06 -0.20 -13.54
N ASN A 438 -15.99 0.64 -12.52
CA ASN A 438 -14.98 1.68 -12.36
C ASN A 438 -13.77 1.16 -11.55
N GLU A 439 -12.69 1.93 -11.47
CA GLU A 439 -11.58 1.65 -10.53
C GLU A 439 -11.99 1.98 -9.08
N ALA A 440 -12.89 2.96 -8.90
CA ALA A 440 -13.50 3.31 -7.62
C ALA A 440 -14.82 2.57 -7.34
N GLU A 441 -15.21 2.49 -6.06
CA GLU A 441 -16.55 2.07 -5.67
C GLU A 441 -17.61 3.12 -6.02
N PHE A 442 -18.84 2.67 -6.26
CA PHE A 442 -19.97 3.55 -6.53
C PHE A 442 -20.48 4.25 -5.28
N THR A 443 -20.65 5.57 -5.38
CA THR A 443 -21.38 6.34 -4.38
C THR A 443 -22.87 6.05 -4.50
N LYS A 444 -23.55 5.89 -3.36
CA LYS A 444 -25.02 5.78 -3.34
C LYS A 444 -25.61 7.17 -3.35
N ALA A 445 -26.00 7.66 -4.53
CA ALA A 445 -26.85 8.85 -4.65
C ALA A 445 -28.02 8.74 -3.66
N ALA A 446 -28.18 9.74 -2.78
CA ALA A 446 -28.96 9.60 -1.54
C ALA A 446 -30.46 9.28 -1.71
N ASN A 447 -30.97 9.37 -2.94
CA ASN A 447 -32.35 9.08 -3.33
C ASN A 447 -32.51 7.75 -4.11
N SER A 448 -31.44 7.04 -4.46
CA SER A 448 -31.51 5.78 -5.20
C SER A 448 -31.65 4.58 -4.27
N GLN A 449 -32.73 3.82 -4.41
CA GLN A 449 -32.95 2.56 -3.67
C GLN A 449 -32.15 1.39 -4.24
N THR A 450 -31.63 1.51 -5.47
CA THR A 450 -30.76 0.55 -6.12
C THR A 450 -29.34 1.11 -6.19
N PRO A 451 -28.29 0.40 -5.71
CA PRO A 451 -26.93 0.77 -6.08
C PRO A 451 -26.79 0.68 -7.61
N PRO A 452 -26.05 1.59 -8.26
CA PRO A 452 -25.77 1.46 -9.69
C PRO A 452 -25.11 0.09 -9.96
N SER A 453 -25.71 -0.63 -10.89
CA SER A 453 -25.33 -2.00 -11.23
C SER A 453 -24.28 -2.00 -12.34
N MET A 454 -23.26 -2.86 -12.21
CA MET A 454 -22.34 -3.25 -13.28
C MET A 454 -23.05 -3.32 -14.64
N CYS A 455 -22.63 -2.51 -15.61
CA CYS A 455 -23.13 -2.65 -16.97
C CYS A 455 -22.59 -3.96 -17.57
N THR A 456 -23.43 -4.75 -18.24
CA THR A 456 -22.99 -5.98 -18.90
C THR A 456 -23.45 -6.05 -20.35
N THR A 457 -22.60 -6.58 -21.21
CA THR A 457 -22.87 -6.83 -22.62
C THR A 457 -22.61 -8.31 -22.94
N THR A 458 -23.18 -8.80 -24.04
CA THR A 458 -22.90 -10.13 -24.58
C THR A 458 -22.01 -10.04 -25.81
N VAL A 459 -20.96 -10.85 -25.84
CA VAL A 459 -20.02 -10.95 -26.97
C VAL A 459 -20.10 -12.34 -27.56
N THR A 460 -20.58 -12.43 -28.80
CA THR A 460 -20.59 -13.69 -29.55
C THR A 460 -19.30 -13.79 -30.37
N VAL A 461 -18.43 -14.71 -29.98
CA VAL A 461 -17.20 -15.06 -30.71
C VAL A 461 -17.52 -16.27 -31.58
N LYS A 462 -17.61 -16.07 -32.89
CA LYS A 462 -17.73 -17.16 -33.86
C LYS A 462 -16.33 -17.65 -34.24
N ILE A 463 -16.13 -18.96 -34.22
CA ILE A 463 -14.85 -19.58 -34.58
C ILE A 463 -14.86 -19.91 -36.08
N LYS A 464 -13.73 -19.68 -36.73
CA LYS A 464 -13.48 -20.03 -38.14
C LYS A 464 -12.60 -21.27 -38.21
N ASP A 465 -13.24 -22.32 -38.72
CA ASP A 465 -12.70 -23.46 -39.47
C ASP A 465 -11.40 -23.12 -40.22
N SER A 466 -10.35 -23.90 -39.98
CA SER A 466 -9.01 -23.70 -40.55
C SER A 466 -8.27 -25.00 -40.92
N ASP A 467 -8.96 -26.00 -41.50
CA ASP A 467 -8.40 -27.12 -42.29
C ASP A 467 -7.00 -27.60 -41.82
N GLU A 468 -6.99 -28.41 -40.76
CA GLU A 468 -5.82 -28.88 -40.04
C GLU A 468 -5.09 -30.02 -40.77
N GLY A 469 -3.98 -30.49 -40.18
CA GLY A 469 -3.41 -31.78 -40.55
C GLY A 469 -4.16 -32.94 -39.88
N PRO A 470 -3.95 -34.20 -40.32
CA PRO A 470 -4.50 -35.35 -39.62
C PRO A 470 -4.00 -35.39 -38.17
N GLU A 471 -4.88 -35.76 -37.24
CA GLU A 471 -4.61 -35.89 -35.82
C GLU A 471 -4.20 -37.33 -35.44
N CYS A 472 -3.23 -37.45 -34.53
CA CYS A 472 -2.67 -38.71 -34.04
C CYS A 472 -2.99 -38.90 -32.53
N GLU A 473 -4.27 -39.05 -32.19
CA GLU A 473 -4.70 -39.44 -30.84
C GLU A 473 -5.02 -40.95 -30.74
N PRO A 474 -4.53 -41.67 -29.71
CA PRO A 474 -3.50 -41.26 -28.75
C PRO A 474 -2.10 -41.28 -29.41
N PRO A 475 -1.15 -40.41 -29.00
CA PRO A 475 0.18 -40.32 -29.61
C PRO A 475 1.02 -41.60 -29.44
N VAL A 476 0.68 -42.43 -28.46
CA VAL A 476 1.21 -43.79 -28.31
C VAL A 476 0.04 -44.78 -28.30
N LYS A 477 0.05 -45.74 -29.22
CA LYS A 477 -0.92 -46.84 -29.30
C LYS A 477 -0.19 -48.15 -28.99
N ILE A 478 -0.73 -48.95 -28.07
CA ILE A 478 -0.16 -50.24 -27.69
C ILE A 478 -0.95 -51.36 -28.37
N ILE A 479 -0.27 -52.34 -28.95
CA ILE A 479 -0.84 -53.61 -29.39
C ILE A 479 -0.09 -54.78 -28.77
N GLN A 480 -0.79 -55.90 -28.58
CA GLN A 480 -0.20 -57.15 -28.09
C GLN A 480 -0.06 -58.14 -29.25
N SER A 481 1.10 -58.79 -29.33
CA SER A 481 1.36 -59.91 -30.22
C SER A 481 2.05 -61.02 -29.45
N LYS A 482 1.95 -62.25 -29.93
CA LYS A 482 2.80 -63.34 -29.45
C LYS A 482 4.17 -63.26 -30.09
N ASP A 483 5.18 -63.72 -29.35
CA ASP A 483 6.43 -64.19 -29.91
C ASP A 483 6.20 -65.34 -30.93
N GLY A 484 7.17 -65.55 -31.83
CA GLY A 484 7.12 -66.60 -32.85
C GLY A 484 6.08 -66.36 -33.96
N LEU A 485 5.42 -65.19 -33.98
CA LEU A 485 4.40 -64.86 -34.99
C LEU A 485 5.06 -64.82 -36.39
N PRO A 486 4.64 -65.68 -37.35
CA PRO A 486 5.34 -65.81 -38.62
C PRO A 486 5.15 -64.60 -39.55
N ALA A 487 6.07 -64.47 -40.50
CA ALA A 487 5.98 -63.48 -41.59
C ALA A 487 4.70 -63.65 -42.44
N GLY A 488 4.21 -62.53 -42.99
CA GLY A 488 3.02 -62.44 -43.83
C GLY A 488 1.70 -62.36 -43.07
N LYS A 489 1.71 -62.07 -41.76
CA LYS A 489 0.52 -61.87 -40.91
C LYS A 489 0.17 -60.39 -40.81
N GLU A 490 -1.12 -60.07 -40.84
CA GLU A 490 -1.62 -58.71 -40.66
C GLU A 490 -1.94 -58.43 -39.18
N LEU A 491 -1.69 -57.20 -38.75
CA LEU A 491 -1.90 -56.70 -37.38
C LEU A 491 -2.52 -55.29 -37.45
N LEU A 492 -3.38 -54.96 -36.49
CA LEU A 492 -4.01 -53.63 -36.42
C LEU A 492 -2.95 -52.57 -36.13
N GLY A 493 -2.69 -51.70 -37.10
CA GLY A 493 -1.63 -50.70 -37.02
C GLY A 493 -2.08 -49.39 -36.39
N TYR A 494 -1.36 -48.30 -36.71
CA TYR A 494 -1.73 -46.96 -36.25
C TYR A 494 -2.78 -46.35 -37.17
N LYS A 495 -3.79 -45.66 -36.61
CA LYS A 495 -4.84 -44.99 -37.38
C LYS A 495 -5.00 -43.57 -36.87
N ALA A 496 -4.82 -42.62 -37.78
CA ALA A 496 -5.04 -41.20 -37.56
C ALA A 496 -6.43 -40.81 -38.07
N LEU A 497 -6.92 -39.64 -37.67
CA LEU A 497 -8.19 -39.07 -38.13
C LEU A 497 -7.97 -37.66 -38.65
N ASP A 498 -8.55 -37.34 -39.78
CA ASP A 498 -8.75 -35.99 -40.31
C ASP A 498 -9.81 -35.28 -39.43
N PRO A 499 -9.49 -34.18 -38.71
CA PRO A 499 -10.41 -33.56 -37.74
C PRO A 499 -11.76 -33.12 -38.33
N GLU A 500 -11.73 -32.57 -39.54
CA GLU A 500 -12.84 -31.94 -40.25
C GLU A 500 -13.88 -32.98 -40.67
N THR A 501 -13.43 -34.10 -41.24
CA THR A 501 -14.30 -35.22 -41.65
C THR A 501 -14.52 -36.25 -40.54
N ARG A 502 -13.66 -36.26 -39.51
CA ARG A 502 -13.53 -37.32 -38.49
C ARG A 502 -13.32 -38.70 -39.08
N SER A 503 -12.61 -38.77 -40.21
CA SER A 503 -12.38 -39.98 -41.00
C SER A 503 -10.89 -40.32 -41.12
N GLY A 504 -10.59 -41.58 -41.40
CA GLY A 504 -9.24 -42.00 -41.84
C GLY A 504 -9.09 -42.06 -43.37
N GLU A 505 -10.15 -41.76 -44.12
CA GLU A 505 -10.17 -41.84 -45.58
C GLU A 505 -9.32 -40.74 -46.23
N GLY A 506 -8.61 -41.07 -47.31
CA GLY A 506 -7.70 -40.13 -48.01
C GLY A 506 -6.32 -39.98 -47.37
N LEU A 507 -6.14 -40.38 -46.10
CA LEU A 507 -4.85 -40.35 -45.41
C LEU A 507 -3.90 -41.44 -45.94
N ARG A 508 -2.62 -41.09 -46.02
CA ARG A 508 -1.51 -41.96 -46.44
C ARG A 508 -0.56 -42.25 -45.30
N TYR A 509 -0.29 -43.52 -45.04
CA TYR A 509 0.51 -43.99 -43.91
C TYR A 509 1.92 -44.41 -44.36
N GLN A 510 2.93 -44.00 -43.59
CA GLN A 510 4.33 -44.28 -43.86
C GLN A 510 5.07 -44.71 -42.57
N LYS A 511 5.85 -45.79 -42.65
CA LYS A 511 6.73 -46.23 -41.57
C LYS A 511 7.99 -45.37 -41.56
N LEU A 512 8.32 -44.76 -40.42
CA LEU A 512 9.47 -43.86 -40.25
C LEU A 512 10.59 -44.48 -39.40
N GLY A 513 10.27 -45.33 -38.42
CA GLY A 513 11.24 -46.03 -37.58
C GLY A 513 10.78 -47.45 -37.26
N ASP A 514 11.68 -48.42 -37.46
CA ASP A 514 11.51 -49.87 -37.23
C ASP A 514 12.91 -50.51 -37.39
N GLU A 515 13.61 -50.69 -36.26
CA GLU A 515 15.07 -50.96 -36.21
C GLU A 515 15.49 -52.17 -37.07
N ASP A 516 14.83 -53.30 -36.91
CA ASP A 516 15.14 -54.56 -37.61
C ASP A 516 14.21 -54.83 -38.81
N ASN A 517 13.38 -53.85 -39.18
CA ASN A 517 12.42 -53.93 -40.30
C ASN A 517 11.48 -55.15 -40.22
N TRP A 518 10.83 -55.30 -39.07
CA TRP A 518 9.87 -56.36 -38.81
C TRP A 518 8.53 -56.14 -39.52
N PHE A 519 8.16 -54.90 -39.84
CA PHE A 519 6.84 -54.56 -40.34
C PHE A 519 6.87 -53.81 -41.68
N GLU A 520 5.94 -54.18 -42.55
CA GLU A 520 5.46 -53.41 -43.69
C GLU A 520 4.16 -52.72 -43.25
N ILE A 521 3.86 -51.53 -43.79
CA ILE A 521 2.62 -50.80 -43.49
C ILE A 521 1.78 -50.62 -44.75
N ASN A 522 0.47 -50.81 -44.65
CA ASN A 522 -0.46 -50.53 -45.73
C ASN A 522 -0.64 -49.01 -45.87
N GLU A 523 -0.17 -48.45 -46.99
CA GLU A 523 -0.23 -47.01 -47.28
C GLU A 523 -1.64 -46.40 -47.11
N ASN A 524 -2.71 -47.17 -47.34
CA ASN A 524 -4.08 -46.65 -47.35
C ASN A 524 -4.90 -46.95 -46.08
N THR A 525 -4.45 -47.86 -45.21
CA THR A 525 -5.22 -48.24 -44.00
C THR A 525 -4.48 -48.09 -42.68
N GLY A 526 -3.16 -47.87 -42.73
CA GLY A 526 -2.29 -47.78 -41.56
C GLY A 526 -2.01 -49.11 -40.85
N ASP A 527 -2.61 -50.21 -41.32
CA ASP A 527 -2.43 -51.55 -40.74
C ASP A 527 -1.05 -52.13 -41.07
N LEU A 528 -0.50 -52.93 -40.14
CA LEU A 528 0.84 -53.51 -40.26
C LEU A 528 0.79 -54.95 -40.79
N ARG A 529 1.88 -55.37 -41.40
CA ARG A 529 2.10 -56.72 -41.90
C ARG A 529 3.50 -57.20 -41.53
N THR A 530 3.63 -58.39 -40.94
CA THR A 530 4.93 -58.95 -40.55
C THR A 530 5.76 -59.31 -41.78
N VAL A 531 7.02 -58.86 -41.81
CA VAL A 531 8.02 -59.18 -42.86
C VAL A 531 8.98 -60.25 -42.38
N LYS A 532 9.30 -60.25 -41.07
CA LYS A 532 10.04 -61.30 -40.38
C LYS A 532 9.12 -62.10 -39.45
N VAL A 533 9.66 -63.15 -38.84
CA VAL A 533 9.09 -63.73 -37.63
C VAL A 533 9.35 -62.75 -36.48
N LEU A 534 8.40 -62.55 -35.58
CA LEU A 534 8.62 -61.76 -34.36
C LEU A 534 9.38 -62.61 -33.34
N ASP A 535 10.36 -62.00 -32.66
CA ASP A 535 11.42 -62.64 -31.87
C ASP A 535 11.67 -61.78 -30.62
N ARG A 536 11.13 -62.17 -29.46
CA ARG A 536 11.18 -61.37 -28.22
C ARG A 536 12.61 -61.24 -27.67
N GLU A 537 13.48 -62.19 -27.98
CA GLU A 537 14.88 -62.31 -27.55
C GLU A 537 15.81 -61.43 -28.40
N SER A 538 15.30 -60.89 -29.50
CA SER A 538 15.97 -59.92 -30.35
C SER A 538 16.48 -58.71 -29.58
N LYS A 539 17.72 -58.31 -29.85
CA LYS A 539 18.45 -57.19 -29.22
C LYS A 539 17.77 -55.82 -29.35
N PHE A 540 16.78 -55.71 -30.24
CA PHE A 540 16.01 -54.49 -30.46
C PHE A 540 14.76 -54.40 -29.58
N VAL A 541 14.31 -55.52 -29.00
CA VAL A 541 13.24 -55.55 -27.99
C VAL A 541 13.80 -55.09 -26.66
N LYS A 542 13.08 -54.19 -25.98
CA LYS A 542 13.45 -53.67 -24.66
C LYS A 542 12.23 -53.70 -23.76
N ASN A 543 12.32 -54.33 -22.59
CA ASN A 543 11.19 -54.53 -21.67
C ASN A 543 9.96 -55.17 -22.35
N ASN A 544 10.20 -56.20 -23.19
CA ASN A 544 9.23 -56.90 -24.03
C ASN A 544 8.49 -56.01 -25.06
N GLN A 545 8.98 -54.79 -25.31
CA GLN A 545 8.39 -53.82 -26.23
C GLN A 545 9.26 -53.62 -27.46
N TYR A 546 8.61 -53.53 -28.62
CA TYR A 546 9.21 -53.16 -29.89
C TYR A 546 8.45 -51.96 -30.47
N ASN A 547 9.17 -50.87 -30.76
CA ASN A 547 8.54 -49.59 -31.12
C ASN A 547 8.61 -49.35 -32.63
N VAL A 548 7.47 -48.98 -33.23
CA VAL A 548 7.33 -48.63 -34.64
C VAL A 548 6.77 -47.22 -34.76
N SER A 549 7.53 -46.30 -35.36
CA SER A 549 7.08 -44.92 -35.60
C SER A 549 6.35 -44.82 -36.94
N VAL A 550 5.10 -44.36 -36.91
CA VAL A 550 4.22 -44.24 -38.08
C VAL A 550 3.86 -42.76 -38.30
N VAL A 551 3.95 -42.31 -39.54
CA VAL A 551 3.50 -40.99 -39.98
C VAL A 551 2.23 -41.16 -40.81
N ALA A 552 1.18 -40.40 -40.50
CA ALA A 552 0.02 -40.23 -41.38
C ALA A 552 0.13 -38.88 -42.10
N ARG A 553 -0.20 -38.84 -43.39
CA ARG A 553 -0.18 -37.63 -44.24
C ARG A 553 -1.53 -37.44 -44.93
N ASP A 554 -1.98 -36.22 -45.09
CA ASP A 554 -3.13 -35.90 -45.94
C ASP A 554 -2.73 -35.71 -47.42
N ALA A 555 -3.69 -35.24 -48.22
CA ALA A 555 -3.50 -34.93 -49.64
C ALA A 555 -2.71 -33.63 -49.93
N VAL A 556 -2.55 -32.76 -48.93
CA VAL A 556 -1.86 -31.45 -49.04
C VAL A 556 -0.38 -31.57 -48.63
N GLY A 557 -0.06 -32.54 -47.78
CA GLY A 557 1.27 -32.83 -47.25
C GLY A 557 1.43 -32.58 -45.74
N ARG A 558 0.38 -32.13 -45.04
CA ARG A 558 0.39 -32.01 -43.56
C ARG A 558 0.41 -33.41 -42.95
N SER A 559 0.94 -33.56 -41.74
CA SER A 559 1.20 -34.88 -41.19
C SER A 559 1.38 -34.93 -39.68
N CYS A 560 0.81 -35.94 -39.02
CA CYS A 560 1.09 -36.29 -37.64
C CYS A 560 1.95 -37.57 -37.54
N THR A 561 2.55 -37.78 -36.36
CA THR A 561 3.37 -38.96 -36.06
C THR A 561 2.83 -39.66 -34.81
N GLY A 562 2.50 -40.94 -34.94
CA GLY A 562 2.10 -41.82 -33.85
C GLY A 562 3.15 -42.91 -33.60
N THR A 563 3.32 -43.30 -32.33
CA THR A 563 4.16 -44.45 -31.97
C THR A 563 3.28 -45.67 -31.73
N LEU A 564 3.52 -46.76 -32.46
CA LEU A 564 2.93 -48.06 -32.17
C LEU A 564 3.91 -48.90 -31.34
N VAL A 565 3.51 -49.26 -30.13
CA VAL A 565 4.28 -50.15 -29.24
C VAL A 565 3.72 -51.56 -29.40
N VAL A 566 4.53 -52.47 -29.93
CA VAL A 566 4.22 -53.90 -30.00
C VAL A 566 4.76 -54.55 -28.72
N LEU A 567 3.87 -54.91 -27.82
CA LEU A 567 4.19 -55.72 -26.64
C LEU A 567 4.19 -57.21 -27.06
N LEU A 568 5.31 -57.90 -26.84
CA LEU A 568 5.47 -59.31 -27.16
C LEU A 568 5.19 -60.19 -25.93
N GLU A 569 4.23 -61.11 -26.06
CA GLU A 569 4.01 -62.18 -25.10
C GLU A 569 5.08 -63.27 -25.25
N ASP A 570 5.67 -63.65 -24.12
CA ASP A 570 6.66 -64.71 -23.92
C ASP A 570 6.20 -66.07 -24.49
N PHE A 571 7.03 -66.70 -25.32
CA PHE A 571 6.85 -68.09 -25.77
C PHE A 571 8.09 -68.90 -25.40
N ASN A 572 7.96 -70.23 -25.36
CA ASN A 572 9.00 -71.10 -24.83
C ASN A 572 9.79 -71.74 -25.98
N ASP A 573 10.70 -70.98 -26.59
CA ASP A 573 11.43 -71.42 -27.80
C ASP A 573 12.94 -71.63 -27.57
N HIS A 574 13.52 -71.01 -26.53
CA HIS A 574 14.91 -71.21 -26.15
C HIS A 574 15.08 -72.28 -25.04
N PRO A 575 16.00 -73.24 -25.23
CA PRO A 575 16.36 -74.17 -24.17
C PRO A 575 17.52 -73.62 -23.29
N PRO A 576 17.61 -74.02 -22.01
CA PRO A 576 18.60 -73.48 -21.08
C PRO A 576 20.05 -73.57 -21.58
N LYS A 577 20.74 -72.43 -21.61
CA LYS A 577 22.14 -72.27 -22.05
C LYS A 577 23.06 -72.25 -20.83
N ILE A 578 24.33 -72.63 -20.98
CA ILE A 578 25.31 -72.61 -19.87
C ILE A 578 26.75 -72.40 -20.39
N GLU A 579 27.59 -71.77 -19.57
CA GLU A 579 29.03 -71.75 -19.79
C GLU A 579 29.61 -73.18 -19.75
N LYS A 580 30.52 -73.48 -20.67
CA LYS A 580 31.02 -74.84 -20.89
C LYS A 580 32.32 -75.12 -20.14
N ASP A 581 33.14 -74.12 -19.85
CA ASP A 581 34.40 -74.30 -19.13
C ASP A 581 34.19 -74.12 -17.63
N VAL A 582 34.44 -75.18 -16.86
CA VAL A 582 34.04 -75.29 -15.45
C VAL A 582 35.26 -75.64 -14.60
N THR A 583 35.44 -74.97 -13.46
CA THR A 583 36.65 -75.08 -12.64
C THR A 583 36.34 -75.64 -11.25
N ILE A 584 37.07 -76.66 -10.80
CA ILE A 584 36.99 -77.18 -9.43
C ILE A 584 38.35 -77.06 -8.75
N CYS A 585 38.38 -76.32 -7.63
CA CYS A 585 39.57 -76.03 -6.83
C CYS A 585 39.61 -76.90 -5.58
N LYS A 586 40.46 -77.94 -5.60
CA LYS A 586 40.43 -79.07 -4.67
C LYS A 586 40.72 -78.71 -3.20
N HIS A 587 41.30 -77.54 -2.94
CA HIS A 587 41.59 -77.02 -1.59
C HIS A 587 40.47 -76.15 -0.97
N ASP A 588 39.49 -75.68 -1.76
CA ASP A 588 38.41 -74.80 -1.31
C ASP A 588 37.03 -75.48 -1.38
N LYS A 589 36.66 -76.04 -2.53
CA LYS A 589 35.34 -76.66 -2.76
C LYS A 589 35.44 -77.92 -3.61
N ASP A 590 34.80 -78.99 -3.16
CA ASP A 590 34.71 -80.28 -3.85
C ASP A 590 33.64 -80.32 -4.97
N TYR A 591 33.08 -79.17 -5.31
CA TYR A 591 32.00 -79.01 -6.29
C TYR A 591 32.20 -77.77 -7.15
N ALA A 592 31.70 -77.84 -8.38
CA ALA A 592 31.41 -76.67 -9.20
C ALA A 592 29.95 -76.23 -8.99
N LEU A 593 29.73 -74.92 -9.06
CA LEU A 593 28.40 -74.35 -9.23
C LEU A 593 28.15 -74.16 -10.73
N LEU A 594 26.98 -74.58 -11.19
CA LEU A 594 26.53 -74.48 -12.57
C LEU A 594 25.37 -73.48 -12.60
N GLU A 595 25.52 -72.39 -13.34
CA GLU A 595 24.51 -71.33 -13.43
C GLU A 595 24.02 -71.25 -14.88
N PRO A 596 23.06 -72.11 -15.29
CA PRO A 596 22.42 -71.96 -16.58
C PRO A 596 21.58 -70.68 -16.62
N GLN A 597 21.60 -70.04 -17.78
CA GLN A 597 20.74 -68.93 -18.14
C GLN A 597 19.73 -69.43 -19.17
N ASP A 598 18.48 -69.02 -19.02
CA ASP A 598 17.55 -69.02 -20.15
C ASP A 598 17.42 -67.61 -20.72
N ASP A 599 17.15 -67.54 -22.01
CA ASP A 599 16.81 -66.27 -22.68
C ASP A 599 15.28 -66.10 -22.78
N ASP A 600 14.53 -67.21 -22.72
CA ASP A 600 13.10 -67.28 -22.40
C ASP A 600 12.77 -66.52 -21.10
N GLY A 601 11.53 -66.05 -20.94
CA GLY A 601 11.16 -65.24 -19.78
C GLY A 601 11.11 -66.01 -18.45
N PRO A 602 10.91 -65.29 -17.33
CA PRO A 602 10.94 -65.88 -16.00
C PRO A 602 9.84 -66.92 -15.75
N ASP A 603 8.84 -67.00 -16.63
CA ASP A 603 7.78 -68.00 -16.60
C ASP A 603 7.96 -69.19 -17.55
N ASN A 604 8.91 -69.12 -18.49
CA ASN A 604 9.23 -70.22 -19.42
C ASN A 604 10.52 -70.95 -19.01
N GLY A 605 11.56 -70.25 -18.54
CA GLY A 605 12.82 -70.87 -18.11
C GLY A 605 12.76 -71.63 -16.77
N PRO A 606 13.38 -71.12 -15.68
CA PRO A 606 13.53 -71.88 -14.42
C PRO A 606 12.18 -72.18 -13.73
N PRO A 607 12.07 -73.25 -12.91
CA PRO A 607 13.17 -74.07 -12.38
C PRO A 607 13.74 -75.13 -13.33
N PHE A 608 15.06 -75.23 -13.37
CA PHE A 608 15.80 -76.14 -14.23
C PHE A 608 15.98 -77.54 -13.62
N GLN A 609 15.85 -78.56 -14.47
CA GLN A 609 16.18 -79.94 -14.17
C GLN A 609 17.50 -80.34 -14.84
N PHE A 610 18.34 -81.08 -14.12
CA PHE A 610 19.69 -81.45 -14.56
C PHE A 610 19.83 -82.97 -14.64
N PHE A 611 20.25 -83.47 -15.81
CA PHE A 611 20.49 -84.89 -16.05
C PHE A 611 21.94 -85.12 -16.47
N LEU A 612 22.62 -86.08 -15.84
CA LEU A 612 23.93 -86.57 -16.28
C LEU A 612 23.75 -87.70 -17.31
N ASP A 613 24.51 -87.66 -18.40
CA ASP A 613 24.59 -88.82 -19.29
C ASP A 613 25.25 -90.03 -18.60
N ASN A 614 24.93 -91.24 -19.07
CA ASN A 614 25.44 -92.50 -18.54
C ASN A 614 26.97 -92.63 -18.58
N SER A 615 27.64 -91.91 -19.49
CA SER A 615 29.10 -91.82 -19.51
C SER A 615 29.66 -91.07 -18.29
N ALA A 616 29.05 -89.93 -17.93
CA ALA A 616 29.49 -89.05 -16.84
C ALA A 616 29.02 -89.53 -15.45
N ASN A 617 27.84 -90.13 -15.36
CA ASN A 617 27.24 -90.61 -14.09
C ASN A 617 28.12 -91.63 -13.33
N LYS A 618 29.15 -92.23 -13.95
CA LYS A 618 30.12 -93.07 -13.24
C LYS A 618 31.06 -92.29 -12.32
N LEU A 619 31.40 -91.05 -12.67
CA LEU A 619 32.40 -90.23 -11.97
C LEU A 619 31.81 -88.98 -11.30
N TRP A 620 30.59 -88.57 -11.67
CA TRP A 620 29.97 -87.32 -11.26
C TRP A 620 28.57 -87.51 -10.67
N THR A 621 28.18 -86.64 -9.73
CA THR A 621 26.78 -86.34 -9.37
C THR A 621 26.44 -84.91 -9.78
N ILE A 622 25.17 -84.68 -10.13
CA ILE A 622 24.61 -83.34 -10.32
C ILE A 622 23.33 -83.23 -9.48
N GLU A 623 23.19 -82.14 -8.73
CA GLU A 623 22.05 -81.87 -7.86
C GLU A 623 21.48 -80.48 -8.17
N SER A 624 20.16 -80.35 -8.30
CA SER A 624 19.52 -79.04 -8.50
C SER A 624 19.44 -78.30 -7.16
N LYS A 625 19.96 -77.07 -7.12
CA LYS A 625 20.02 -76.18 -5.97
C LYS A 625 19.16 -74.95 -6.23
N ASN A 626 18.17 -74.73 -5.37
CA ASN A 626 17.21 -73.62 -5.44
C ASN A 626 16.44 -73.54 -6.78
N GLY A 627 16.42 -74.61 -7.58
CA GLY A 627 15.80 -74.64 -8.91
C GLY A 627 16.49 -73.80 -10.00
N LYS A 628 17.49 -72.96 -9.67
CA LYS A 628 18.21 -72.13 -10.66
C LYS A 628 19.67 -72.55 -10.87
N GLN A 629 20.28 -73.23 -9.91
CA GLN A 629 21.69 -73.63 -9.95
C GLN A 629 21.80 -75.15 -10.00
N GLY A 630 22.81 -75.67 -10.70
CA GLY A 630 23.26 -77.05 -10.55
C GLY A 630 24.49 -77.11 -9.64
N VAL A 631 24.64 -78.18 -8.87
CA VAL A 631 25.85 -78.48 -8.08
C VAL A 631 26.47 -79.74 -8.66
N LEU A 632 27.62 -79.60 -9.32
CA LEU A 632 28.36 -80.70 -9.94
C LEU A 632 29.48 -81.16 -9.01
N ARG A 633 29.40 -82.40 -8.53
CA ARG A 633 30.36 -83.03 -7.60
C ARG A 633 31.03 -84.23 -8.23
N ALA A 634 32.30 -84.45 -7.89
CA ALA A 634 32.99 -85.70 -8.21
C ALA A 634 32.61 -86.79 -7.19
N LYS A 635 32.23 -87.99 -7.65
CA LYS A 635 31.89 -89.15 -6.81
C LYS A 635 33.11 -89.78 -6.11
N GLN A 636 34.31 -89.44 -6.57
CA GLN A 636 35.58 -89.97 -6.08
C GLN A 636 36.68 -88.91 -6.21
N ASN A 637 37.81 -89.11 -5.53
CA ASN A 637 39.00 -88.28 -5.74
C ASN A 637 39.51 -88.47 -7.18
N LEU A 638 39.30 -87.47 -8.02
CA LEU A 638 39.85 -87.37 -9.38
C LEU A 638 41.22 -86.70 -9.38
N ASP A 639 41.99 -86.95 -10.43
CA ASP A 639 43.31 -86.37 -10.68
C ASP A 639 43.21 -84.94 -11.20
N TYR A 640 44.35 -84.22 -11.22
CA TYR A 640 44.44 -82.90 -11.83
C TYR A 640 44.48 -83.02 -13.36
N ASN A 641 43.30 -82.93 -13.98
CA ASN A 641 43.13 -83.06 -15.43
C ASN A 641 41.85 -82.33 -15.92
N TYR A 642 41.68 -82.30 -17.25
CA TYR A 642 40.42 -81.94 -17.90
C TYR A 642 39.52 -83.17 -18.05
N TYR A 643 38.24 -83.02 -17.73
CA TYR A 643 37.21 -84.05 -17.84
C TYR A 643 36.02 -83.53 -18.64
N SER A 644 35.64 -84.25 -19.70
CA SER A 644 34.42 -83.94 -20.47
C SER A 644 33.18 -84.52 -19.76
N VAL A 645 32.26 -83.67 -19.36
CA VAL A 645 31.05 -84.03 -18.60
C VAL A 645 29.80 -83.69 -19.41
N PRO A 646 29.27 -84.62 -20.23
CA PRO A 646 27.98 -84.46 -20.89
C PRO A 646 26.81 -84.42 -19.89
N ILE A 647 26.05 -83.34 -19.96
CA ILE A 647 24.80 -83.10 -19.22
C ILE A 647 23.67 -82.72 -20.18
N GLN A 648 22.43 -82.88 -19.73
CA GLN A 648 21.24 -82.30 -20.34
C GLN A 648 20.56 -81.41 -19.30
N ILE A 649 20.25 -80.18 -19.68
CA ILE A 649 19.51 -79.22 -18.84
C ILE A 649 18.15 -79.01 -19.49
N GLN A 650 17.10 -79.03 -18.67
CA GLN A 650 15.70 -78.86 -19.07
C GLN A 650 15.09 -77.70 -18.28
N ASP A 651 14.23 -76.92 -18.93
CA ASP A 651 13.43 -75.85 -18.32
C ASP A 651 12.25 -76.40 -17.48
N ARG A 652 11.28 -75.54 -17.12
CA ARG A 652 10.08 -75.97 -16.40
C ARG A 652 9.02 -76.68 -17.26
N HIS A 653 9.01 -76.48 -18.58
CA HIS A 653 7.94 -76.95 -19.48
C HIS A 653 8.30 -78.20 -20.29
N GLY A 654 9.59 -78.52 -20.39
CA GLY A 654 10.13 -79.72 -21.01
C GLY A 654 11.18 -79.48 -22.10
N LEU A 655 11.44 -78.24 -22.53
CA LEU A 655 12.47 -77.96 -23.55
C LEU A 655 13.85 -78.17 -22.94
N SER A 656 14.78 -78.77 -23.69
CA SER A 656 16.08 -79.15 -23.13
C SER A 656 17.23 -79.16 -24.13
N ALA A 657 18.40 -78.71 -23.66
CA ALA A 657 19.65 -78.69 -24.39
C ALA A 657 20.65 -79.67 -23.80
N LYS A 658 21.49 -80.26 -24.67
CA LYS A 658 22.62 -81.11 -24.29
C LYS A 658 23.91 -80.31 -24.35
N HIS A 659 24.61 -80.23 -23.23
CA HIS A 659 25.87 -79.51 -23.09
C HIS A 659 26.98 -80.49 -22.70
N VAL A 660 28.20 -80.23 -23.18
CA VAL A 660 29.40 -80.97 -22.73
C VAL A 660 30.28 -79.99 -22.00
N LEU A 661 30.38 -80.16 -20.68
CA LEU A 661 31.22 -79.31 -19.84
C LEU A 661 32.67 -79.78 -19.91
N SER A 662 33.59 -78.83 -20.01
CA SER A 662 35.03 -78.96 -19.91
C SER A 662 35.42 -78.68 -18.46
N VAL A 663 35.40 -79.73 -17.62
CA VAL A 663 35.66 -79.59 -16.17
C VAL A 663 37.15 -79.75 -15.90
N ARG A 664 37.83 -78.65 -15.57
CA ARG A 664 39.24 -78.65 -15.15
C ARG A 664 39.35 -78.76 -13.63
N ILE A 665 40.07 -79.78 -13.16
CA ILE A 665 40.33 -79.99 -11.73
C ILE A 665 41.75 -79.53 -11.42
N CYS A 666 41.88 -78.59 -10.50
CA CYS A 666 43.14 -77.93 -10.17
C CYS A 666 43.42 -77.94 -8.65
N ASP A 667 44.71 -77.86 -8.32
CA ASP A 667 45.15 -77.47 -6.98
C ASP A 667 45.20 -75.93 -6.94
N CYS A 668 44.14 -75.32 -6.38
CA CYS A 668 43.94 -73.88 -6.32
C CYS A 668 43.06 -73.49 -5.13
N THR A 669 43.14 -72.23 -4.74
CA THR A 669 42.23 -71.57 -3.79
C THR A 669 41.22 -70.65 -4.48
N THR A 670 41.55 -70.05 -5.62
CA THR A 670 40.57 -69.37 -6.50
C THR A 670 40.54 -69.97 -7.91
N PRO A 671 39.41 -69.95 -8.64
CA PRO A 671 39.33 -70.46 -10.01
C PRO A 671 40.30 -69.80 -11.01
N SER A 672 40.71 -68.56 -10.72
CA SER A 672 41.73 -67.79 -11.45
C SER A 672 43.14 -68.37 -11.34
N ASP A 673 43.46 -69.08 -10.26
CA ASP A 673 44.81 -69.59 -9.98
C ASP A 673 45.09 -70.95 -10.67
N CYS A 674 44.05 -71.57 -11.23
CA CYS A 674 44.12 -72.88 -11.89
C CYS A 674 45.00 -72.87 -13.16
N ARG A 675 46.30 -73.18 -12.98
CA ARG A 675 47.31 -73.30 -14.03
C ARG A 675 47.75 -74.76 -14.20
N MET A 676 47.11 -75.45 -15.15
CA MET A 676 47.54 -76.78 -15.60
C MET A 676 48.91 -76.71 -16.28
N ALA A 677 49.83 -77.60 -15.89
CA ALA A 677 51.09 -77.75 -16.60
C ALA A 677 50.87 -78.45 -17.95
N VAL A 678 51.26 -77.80 -19.05
CA VAL A 678 51.22 -78.42 -20.38
C VAL A 678 52.19 -79.59 -20.41
N LYS A 679 51.69 -80.79 -20.78
CA LYS A 679 52.56 -81.94 -21.04
C LYS A 679 53.33 -81.70 -22.34
N ASP A 680 54.64 -81.61 -22.21
CA ASP A 680 55.59 -81.31 -23.26
C ASP A 680 55.80 -82.54 -24.18
N GLU A 681 54.92 -82.76 -25.17
CA GLU A 681 55.17 -83.71 -26.26
C GLU A 681 56.20 -83.16 -27.26
N ARG A 682 57.46 -83.12 -26.82
CA ARG A 682 58.60 -82.78 -27.67
C ARG A 682 59.05 -83.98 -28.51
N ASP A 683 58.48 -84.17 -29.70
CA ASP A 683 59.22 -84.87 -30.77
C ASP A 683 58.73 -84.61 -32.22
N ILE A 684 58.68 -83.33 -32.62
CA ILE A 684 58.72 -82.96 -34.05
C ILE A 684 59.93 -82.06 -34.32
N LYS A 685 60.74 -82.49 -35.29
CA LYS A 685 62.00 -81.85 -35.70
C LYS A 685 61.75 -80.42 -36.21
N PRO A 686 62.66 -79.45 -35.97
CA PRO A 686 62.58 -78.14 -36.59
C PRO A 686 62.76 -78.27 -38.11
N GLY A 687 61.66 -78.22 -38.86
CA GLY A 687 61.69 -78.09 -40.30
C GLY A 687 62.21 -76.71 -40.69
N ASN A 688 63.23 -76.65 -41.55
CA ASN A 688 63.80 -75.39 -42.02
C ASN A 688 62.76 -74.56 -42.78
N VAL A 689 62.17 -73.56 -42.12
CA VAL A 689 61.24 -72.62 -42.76
C VAL A 689 62.03 -71.67 -43.67
N ILE A 690 62.19 -72.08 -44.92
CA ILE A 690 62.71 -71.22 -45.98
C ILE A 690 61.69 -70.09 -46.18
N LEU A 691 62.10 -68.85 -45.89
CA LEU A 691 61.25 -67.68 -45.96
C LEU A 691 60.79 -67.45 -47.41
N GLY A 692 59.52 -67.81 -47.71
CA GLY A 692 58.96 -67.69 -49.05
C GLY A 692 58.97 -66.24 -49.55
N LYS A 693 59.18 -66.05 -50.85
CA LYS A 693 59.32 -64.71 -51.47
C LYS A 693 58.17 -63.75 -51.12
N TRP A 694 56.96 -64.27 -50.93
CA TRP A 694 55.77 -63.53 -50.49
C TRP A 694 55.87 -62.94 -49.08
N ALA A 695 56.58 -63.57 -48.14
CA ALA A 695 56.77 -63.03 -46.79
C ALA A 695 57.74 -61.84 -46.78
N ILE A 696 58.78 -61.88 -47.63
CA ILE A 696 59.65 -60.72 -47.88
C ILE A 696 58.83 -59.59 -48.52
N LEU A 697 58.00 -59.91 -49.52
CA LEU A 697 57.08 -58.96 -50.17
C LEU A 697 56.09 -58.33 -49.18
N ALA A 698 55.55 -59.11 -48.22
CA ALA A 698 54.66 -58.61 -47.17
C ALA A 698 55.37 -57.65 -46.20
N MET A 699 56.62 -57.93 -45.79
CA MET A 699 57.40 -57.01 -44.95
C MET A 699 57.82 -55.73 -45.69
N VAL A 700 58.13 -55.81 -46.98
CA VAL A 700 58.38 -54.63 -47.83
C VAL A 700 57.10 -53.82 -48.03
N LEU A 701 55.95 -54.47 -48.26
CA LEU A 701 54.66 -53.80 -48.39
C LEU A 701 54.23 -53.11 -47.08
N GLY A 702 54.41 -53.78 -45.93
CA GLY A 702 54.10 -53.23 -44.62
C GLY A 702 54.97 -52.03 -44.24
N SER A 703 56.27 -52.08 -44.54
CA SER A 703 57.18 -50.94 -44.32
C SER A 703 56.93 -49.78 -45.29
N ALA A 704 56.54 -50.06 -46.54
CA ALA A 704 56.07 -49.04 -47.48
C ALA A 704 54.76 -48.38 -47.00
N LEU A 705 53.80 -49.15 -46.48
CA LEU A 705 52.56 -48.63 -45.90
C LEU A 705 52.83 -47.72 -44.69
N LEU A 706 53.75 -48.12 -43.80
CA LEU A 706 54.18 -47.30 -42.66
C LEU A 706 54.82 -45.98 -43.10
N LEU A 707 55.65 -46.00 -44.15
CA LEU A 707 56.21 -44.78 -44.76
C LEU A 707 55.13 -43.88 -45.38
N CYS A 708 54.15 -44.44 -46.10
CA CYS A 708 53.03 -43.68 -46.65
C CYS A 708 52.15 -43.04 -45.57
N ILE A 709 51.88 -43.75 -44.47
CA ILE A 709 51.11 -43.22 -43.32
C ILE A 709 51.89 -42.07 -42.66
N MET A 710 53.19 -42.22 -42.43
CA MET A 710 54.03 -41.15 -41.89
C MET A 710 54.09 -39.92 -42.81
N PHE A 711 54.12 -40.10 -44.13
CA PHE A 711 54.12 -39.00 -45.10
C PHE A 711 52.76 -38.26 -45.15
N ALA A 712 51.65 -39.00 -45.07
CA ALA A 712 50.30 -38.42 -44.98
C ALA A 712 50.12 -37.57 -43.71
N CYS A 713 50.62 -38.04 -42.56
CA CYS A 713 50.55 -37.32 -41.29
C CYS A 713 51.32 -35.99 -41.27
N PHE A 714 52.27 -35.77 -42.20
CA PHE A 714 53.07 -34.54 -42.25
C PHE A 714 52.51 -33.47 -43.20
N CYS A 715 51.50 -33.79 -44.02
CA CYS A 715 51.07 -32.92 -45.14
C CYS A 715 49.75 -32.15 -44.92
N VAL A 716 49.02 -32.35 -43.82
CA VAL A 716 47.71 -31.69 -43.58
C VAL A 716 47.60 -31.07 -42.18
N THR A 717 48.28 -29.94 -41.98
CA THR A 717 48.14 -29.06 -40.79
C THR A 717 47.62 -27.66 -41.12
N THR A 718 46.68 -27.55 -42.06
CA THR A 718 45.82 -26.35 -42.24
C THR A 718 44.35 -26.72 -42.11
N LYS A 719 43.68 -26.18 -41.08
CA LYS A 719 42.35 -26.61 -40.64
C LYS A 719 41.21 -25.84 -41.31
N ARG A 720 40.12 -26.54 -41.62
CA ARG A 720 38.78 -25.99 -41.84
C ARG A 720 37.77 -26.96 -41.24
N THR A 721 36.97 -26.54 -40.26
CA THR A 721 36.12 -27.45 -39.47
C THR A 721 34.71 -26.92 -39.30
N VAL A 722 33.73 -27.74 -39.70
CA VAL A 722 32.29 -27.63 -39.40
C VAL A 722 31.90 -28.86 -38.57
N LYS A 723 30.87 -28.80 -37.72
CA LYS A 723 30.49 -29.90 -36.82
C LYS A 723 28.98 -30.16 -36.71
N LYS A 724 28.59 -31.41 -36.96
CA LYS A 724 27.48 -32.19 -36.37
C LYS A 724 28.06 -33.62 -36.21
N CYS A 725 28.08 -34.25 -35.03
CA CYS A 725 26.99 -35.01 -34.37
C CYS A 725 26.57 -36.22 -35.23
N PHE A 726 26.51 -37.48 -34.75
CA PHE A 726 26.57 -38.14 -33.41
C PHE A 726 27.34 -39.51 -33.55
N PRO A 727 27.30 -40.55 -32.67
CA PRO A 727 26.76 -40.72 -31.28
C PRO A 727 27.75 -41.34 -30.24
N GLU A 728 27.27 -41.48 -28.99
CA GLU A 728 27.48 -42.57 -27.97
C GLU A 728 28.92 -43.04 -27.56
N ASP A 729 29.14 -43.69 -26.39
CA ASP A 729 28.21 -44.31 -25.42
C ASP A 729 28.64 -44.11 -23.93
N VAL A 730 27.86 -44.66 -22.99
CA VAL A 730 27.85 -44.41 -21.53
C VAL A 730 28.75 -45.37 -20.71
N ALA A 731 29.33 -44.88 -19.62
CA ALA A 731 29.76 -45.69 -18.47
C ALA A 731 29.50 -44.95 -17.14
N GLN A 732 29.19 -45.70 -16.09
CA GLN A 732 28.71 -45.22 -14.77
C GLN A 732 29.86 -45.04 -13.75
N GLN A 733 29.68 -44.22 -12.71
CA GLN A 733 29.41 -44.73 -11.34
C GLN A 733 29.19 -43.65 -10.27
N ASN A 734 28.51 -44.06 -9.21
CA ASN A 734 27.93 -43.25 -8.13
C ASN A 734 28.97 -42.67 -7.15
N LEU A 735 28.59 -41.58 -6.47
CA LEU A 735 28.76 -41.49 -5.00
C LEU A 735 27.77 -40.48 -4.39
N ILE A 736 27.46 -40.68 -3.12
CA ILE A 736 26.46 -39.91 -2.34
C ILE A 736 27.21 -39.19 -1.21
N VAL A 737 26.82 -37.93 -0.90
CA VAL A 737 26.57 -37.38 0.45
C VAL A 737 26.28 -35.88 0.37
N SER A 738 25.36 -35.42 1.20
CA SER A 738 24.97 -34.03 1.40
C SER A 738 25.73 -33.35 2.54
N ASN A 739 25.98 -32.04 2.45
CA ASN A 739 25.68 -31.10 3.56
C ASN A 739 25.78 -29.60 3.16
N THR A 740 24.78 -28.83 3.63
CA THR A 740 24.82 -27.48 4.25
C THR A 740 25.64 -26.29 3.70
N GLU A 741 25.12 -25.10 4.04
CA GLU A 741 25.85 -23.86 4.37
C GLU A 741 26.10 -22.82 3.25
N GLY A 742 25.09 -21.95 3.04
CA GLY A 742 25.34 -20.50 3.05
C GLY A 742 25.29 -20.00 4.51
N PRO A 743 25.76 -18.77 4.82
CA PRO A 743 25.29 -17.53 4.19
C PRO A 743 26.41 -16.54 3.80
N GLY A 744 26.07 -15.35 3.28
CA GLY A 744 27.07 -14.29 3.03
C GLY A 744 26.64 -13.11 2.14
N GLU A 745 25.82 -12.22 2.69
CA GLU A 745 25.82 -10.78 2.33
C GLU A 745 27.15 -10.14 2.81
N GLU A 746 27.67 -8.99 2.37
CA GLU A 746 27.16 -7.92 1.49
C GLU A 746 28.32 -6.97 0.99
N VAL A 747 27.97 -5.89 0.28
CA VAL A 747 28.55 -4.52 0.40
C VAL A 747 30.00 -4.21 -0.08
N THR A 748 30.08 -3.58 -1.28
CA THR A 748 30.86 -2.34 -1.61
C THR A 748 32.41 -2.32 -1.58
N GLU A 749 33.14 -1.41 -2.24
CA GLU A 749 32.82 -0.47 -3.33
C GLU A 749 34.05 -0.07 -4.18
N ALA A 750 33.75 0.53 -5.34
CA ALA A 750 34.44 1.64 -6.04
C ALA A 750 35.97 1.78 -6.01
N ASN A 751 36.55 2.09 -7.19
CA ASN A 751 36.98 3.46 -7.48
C ASN A 751 37.43 3.69 -8.96
N ILE A 752 36.77 4.66 -9.64
CA ILE A 752 37.36 5.91 -10.22
C ILE A 752 38.41 5.75 -11.38
N ARG A 753 38.36 6.44 -12.56
CA ARG A 753 37.65 7.69 -12.97
C ARG A 753 37.88 8.12 -14.47
N ILE A 754 37.12 9.15 -14.93
CA ILE A 754 37.34 10.14 -16.06
C ILE A 754 37.25 9.70 -17.57
N PRO A 755 37.10 10.60 -18.61
CA PRO A 755 35.86 10.61 -19.44
C PRO A 755 36.01 10.92 -20.98
N THR A 756 34.89 11.28 -21.65
CA THR A 756 34.75 12.10 -22.90
C THR A 756 35.33 11.58 -24.24
N GLN A 757 34.91 12.04 -25.44
CA GLN A 757 33.57 12.29 -26.04
C GLN A 757 33.74 12.54 -27.59
N THR A 758 32.67 12.35 -28.38
CA THR A 758 32.40 12.92 -29.74
C THR A 758 33.27 12.62 -30.99
N SER A 759 32.60 12.05 -32.02
CA SER A 759 32.76 12.34 -33.49
C SER A 759 34.01 11.78 -34.24
N ASN A 760 34.04 11.52 -35.57
CA ASN A 760 33.03 11.58 -36.66
C ASN A 760 33.49 10.85 -37.97
N ILE A 761 32.59 10.72 -38.98
CA ILE A 761 32.84 10.62 -40.45
C ILE A 761 33.27 9.28 -41.14
N CYS A 762 32.36 8.78 -42.03
CA CYS A 762 32.50 8.16 -43.39
C CYS A 762 33.50 7.00 -43.69
N ASP A 763 33.31 6.10 -44.66
CA ASP A 763 32.19 5.59 -45.53
C ASP A 763 32.71 4.30 -46.26
N THR A 764 32.12 3.59 -47.25
CA THR A 764 31.00 3.81 -48.20
C THR A 764 30.45 2.48 -48.77
N SER A 765 29.16 2.41 -49.17
CA SER A 765 28.53 1.37 -50.03
C SER A 765 28.41 -0.06 -49.43
N MET A 766 27.42 -0.93 -49.69
CA MET A 766 26.29 -1.04 -50.65
C MET A 766 25.11 -1.77 -49.94
N SER A 767 23.84 -1.81 -50.38
CA SER A 767 22.98 -0.99 -51.29
C SER A 767 21.52 -1.55 -51.28
N VAL A 768 20.61 -0.98 -52.09
CA VAL A 768 19.19 -1.39 -52.32
C VAL A 768 18.18 -1.04 -51.19
N GLY A 769 17.06 -0.36 -51.44
CA GLY A 769 16.66 0.26 -52.72
C GLY A 769 15.35 1.07 -52.72
N THR A 770 15.33 2.07 -53.60
CA THR A 770 14.17 2.70 -54.27
C THR A 770 13.00 3.24 -53.42
N LEU A 771 13.06 4.54 -53.16
CA LEU A 771 11.91 5.43 -52.97
C LEU A 771 12.13 6.66 -53.88
N GLY A 772 11.10 7.24 -54.50
CA GLY A 772 11.28 8.51 -55.24
C GLY A 772 10.21 8.87 -56.28
N GLY A 773 9.26 9.73 -55.86
CA GLY A 773 8.48 10.61 -56.74
C GLY A 773 8.67 12.07 -56.30
N GLN A 774 8.67 13.01 -57.26
CA GLN A 774 8.91 14.45 -57.04
C GLN A 774 7.72 15.13 -56.32
N GLY A 775 7.78 16.34 -55.72
CA GLY A 775 8.91 17.26 -55.48
C GLY A 775 8.59 18.76 -55.77
N ILE A 776 9.28 19.69 -55.07
CA ILE A 776 9.61 21.09 -55.49
C ILE A 776 8.59 22.26 -55.23
N LYS A 777 9.11 23.35 -54.59
CA LYS A 777 8.75 24.82 -54.62
C LYS A 777 7.58 25.47 -53.82
N THR A 778 7.98 26.25 -52.80
CA THR A 778 7.83 27.73 -52.60
C THR A 778 6.57 28.56 -52.98
N GLN A 779 6.19 29.44 -52.03
CA GLN A 779 5.81 30.88 -52.17
C GLN A 779 4.32 31.34 -52.24
N GLN A 780 3.99 32.31 -51.36
CA GLN A 780 3.16 33.53 -51.54
C GLN A 780 1.62 33.50 -51.75
N SER A 781 0.90 33.82 -50.65
CA SER A 781 0.10 35.06 -50.42
C SER A 781 -1.25 35.36 -51.14
N PHE A 782 -1.99 36.34 -50.57
CA PHE A 782 -3.27 36.96 -50.98
C PHE A 782 -4.54 36.10 -50.73
N GLU A 783 -5.50 36.49 -49.87
CA GLU A 783 -6.49 37.62 -49.90
C GLU A 783 -7.78 37.28 -50.69
N MET A 784 -9.00 37.75 -50.39
CA MET A 784 -9.62 38.54 -49.29
C MET A 784 -11.18 38.53 -49.49
N VAL A 785 -11.96 39.23 -48.64
CA VAL A 785 -13.29 39.89 -48.90
C VAL A 785 -14.59 39.20 -48.41
N LYS A 786 -15.42 40.00 -47.69
CA LYS A 786 -16.84 39.82 -47.26
C LYS A 786 -17.11 38.69 -46.22
N GLY A 787 -18.00 38.83 -45.23
CA GLY A 787 -19.00 39.88 -44.88
C GLY A 787 -20.42 39.54 -45.38
N GLY A 788 -21.53 39.76 -44.67
CA GLY A 788 -21.75 40.25 -43.29
C GLY A 788 -23.23 40.59 -43.03
N HIS A 789 -23.62 40.73 -41.74
CA HIS A 789 -24.94 41.21 -41.24
C HIS A 789 -26.22 40.38 -41.49
N HIS A 790 -27.27 40.80 -40.76
CA HIS A 790 -28.71 40.39 -40.76
C HIS A 790 -29.08 39.18 -39.87
N THR A 791 -29.96 39.20 -38.85
CA THR A 791 -31.08 40.06 -38.31
C THR A 791 -32.51 39.59 -38.63
N LEU A 792 -33.40 39.67 -37.62
CA LEU A 792 -34.85 39.34 -37.62
C LEU A 792 -35.13 37.82 -37.60
N GLU A 793 -36.16 37.27 -36.93
CA GLU A 793 -37.31 37.79 -36.15
C GLU A 793 -37.49 36.90 -34.87
N SER A 794 -38.39 37.09 -33.89
CA SER A 794 -39.76 37.62 -33.87
C SER A 794 -40.17 38.22 -32.50
N SER A 795 -41.37 38.80 -32.39
CA SER A 795 -41.80 39.64 -31.26
C SER A 795 -43.14 39.22 -30.61
N LYS A 796 -43.26 39.44 -29.28
CA LYS A 796 -44.48 39.68 -28.43
C LYS A 796 -44.20 39.21 -26.98
N GLY A 797 -44.69 39.84 -25.90
CA GLY A 797 -45.41 41.10 -25.69
C GLY A 797 -45.30 41.50 -24.19
N VAL A 798 -45.13 42.77 -23.82
CA VAL A 798 -46.18 43.79 -23.55
C VAL A 798 -47.03 43.51 -22.30
N GLY A 799 -46.94 44.42 -21.31
CA GLY A 799 -47.60 44.42 -19.99
C GLY A 799 -46.60 44.92 -18.93
N GLN A 800 -46.53 46.21 -18.54
CA GLN A 800 -47.54 47.02 -17.83
C GLN A 800 -48.24 46.25 -16.69
N GLY A 801 -48.18 46.69 -15.43
CA GLY A 801 -47.50 47.85 -14.83
C GLY A 801 -48.15 48.22 -13.49
N GLY A 802 -47.48 49.00 -12.64
CA GLY A 802 -48.07 49.48 -11.39
C GLY A 802 -47.03 49.88 -10.34
N VAL A 803 -46.97 51.16 -10.02
CA VAL A 803 -46.30 51.72 -8.83
C VAL A 803 -47.38 52.10 -7.84
N ASP A 804 -47.19 51.83 -6.54
CA ASP A 804 -47.57 52.83 -5.55
C ASP A 804 -46.77 52.74 -4.24
N THR A 805 -46.89 53.79 -3.44
CA THR A 805 -46.08 54.07 -2.24
C THR A 805 -46.97 54.22 -1.00
N GLY A 806 -46.39 53.99 0.20
CA GLY A 806 -47.11 54.18 1.46
C GLY A 806 -46.17 54.41 2.64
N ARG A 807 -46.08 55.66 3.12
CA ARG A 807 -45.39 56.04 4.37
C ARG A 807 -46.37 56.14 5.54
N TYR A 808 -45.91 55.74 6.73
CA TYR A 808 -46.23 56.40 8.02
C TYR A 808 -44.98 56.34 8.91
N ALA A 809 -44.94 57.12 10.00
CA ALA A 809 -43.77 57.31 10.87
C ALA A 809 -44.19 57.85 12.25
N TYR A 810 -43.21 58.06 13.15
CA TYR A 810 -43.31 58.63 14.53
C TYR A 810 -44.05 57.70 15.54
N THR A 811 -43.77 57.60 16.85
CA THR A 811 -42.70 58.04 17.82
C THR A 811 -42.93 57.24 19.15
N ASP A 812 -42.13 57.20 20.24
CA ASP A 812 -40.93 57.95 20.70
C ASP A 812 -40.11 57.17 21.78
N TRP A 813 -39.09 57.84 22.36
CA TRP A 813 -38.36 57.61 23.65
C TRP A 813 -39.19 57.01 24.84
N GLN A 814 -38.67 56.36 25.90
CA GLN A 814 -37.34 56.23 26.56
C GLN A 814 -37.09 54.73 26.97
N SER A 815 -36.07 54.23 27.71
CA SER A 815 -35.01 54.81 28.57
C SER A 815 -33.79 53.87 28.73
N PHE A 816 -32.61 54.42 29.05
CA PHE A 816 -31.44 53.67 29.53
C PHE A 816 -31.55 53.37 31.04
N THR A 817 -31.33 52.11 31.45
CA THR A 817 -30.44 51.69 32.58
C THR A 817 -30.45 50.16 32.76
N GLN A 818 -29.26 49.54 32.73
CA GLN A 818 -28.95 48.20 33.29
C GLN A 818 -28.23 48.41 34.66
N PRO A 819 -27.83 47.39 35.49
CA PRO A 819 -27.58 45.98 35.15
C PRO A 819 -27.81 44.88 36.23
N ARG A 820 -27.41 43.64 35.83
CA ARG A 820 -26.77 42.53 36.60
C ARG A 820 -27.56 41.26 37.00
N LEU A 821 -26.84 40.15 36.74
CA LEU A 821 -26.83 38.82 37.37
C LEU A 821 -27.99 37.85 37.08
N GLY A 822 -27.63 36.76 36.37
CA GLY A 822 -28.48 35.64 35.99
C GLY A 822 -27.77 34.72 35.00
N GLU A 823 -26.63 34.13 35.40
CA GLU A 823 -25.74 33.35 34.54
C GLU A 823 -25.92 31.83 34.74
N LYS A 824 -25.59 31.03 33.70
CA LYS A 824 -25.38 29.57 33.67
C LYS A 824 -26.60 28.64 33.81
N VAL A 825 -26.94 28.01 32.68
CA VAL A 825 -27.05 26.54 32.59
C VAL A 825 -26.10 26.09 31.47
N TYR A 826 -25.55 24.88 31.57
CA TYR A 826 -24.35 24.46 30.82
C TYR A 826 -24.65 23.55 29.62
N LEU A 827 -23.67 23.40 28.73
CA LEU A 827 -23.66 22.44 27.62
C LEU A 827 -23.55 20.98 28.12
N CYS A 828 -24.37 20.08 27.56
CA CYS A 828 -24.02 18.68 27.30
C CYS A 828 -25.10 18.05 26.39
N GLY A 829 -24.75 17.32 25.33
CA GLY A 829 -25.78 16.73 24.45
C GLY A 829 -25.37 16.40 22.99
N GLN A 830 -24.28 15.66 22.82
CA GLN A 830 -23.96 14.88 21.61
C GLN A 830 -23.36 13.55 22.09
N ASP A 831 -23.71 12.36 21.59
CA ASP A 831 -24.80 11.96 20.67
C ASP A 831 -25.70 10.92 21.42
N GLU A 832 -26.75 10.25 20.90
CA GLU A 832 -26.88 9.45 19.67
C GLU A 832 -28.30 9.48 19.03
N GLU A 833 -28.36 8.77 17.89
CA GLU A 833 -29.40 8.52 16.89
C GLU A 833 -30.90 8.51 17.24
N HIS A 834 -31.70 8.71 16.18
CA HIS A 834 -33.17 8.62 16.20
C HIS A 834 -33.68 7.17 16.21
N LYS A 835 -34.61 6.87 17.13
CA LYS A 835 -35.70 5.91 16.88
C LYS A 835 -37.03 6.46 17.40
N HIS A 836 -37.96 6.70 16.48
CA HIS A 836 -39.34 7.07 16.80
C HIS A 836 -40.24 5.84 16.90
N SER A 837 -40.89 5.66 18.05
CA SER A 837 -42.24 5.06 18.14
C SER A 837 -42.90 5.41 19.48
N GLU A 838 -43.86 6.32 19.41
CA GLU A 838 -45.12 6.38 20.18
C GLU A 838 -45.19 5.82 21.63
N ASP A 839 -45.56 6.71 22.56
CA ASP A 839 -46.87 6.74 23.24
C ASP A 839 -46.91 6.88 24.79
N TYR A 840 -47.97 7.53 25.26
CA TYR A 840 -48.46 7.73 26.64
C TYR A 840 -47.50 8.05 27.81
N VAL A 841 -47.58 9.31 28.26
CA VAL A 841 -47.18 9.73 29.61
C VAL A 841 -48.03 9.05 30.69
N ARG A 842 -47.39 8.39 31.66
CA ARG A 842 -47.97 8.08 32.98
C ARG A 842 -47.07 8.61 34.10
N SER A 843 -47.63 9.47 34.94
CA SER A 843 -46.94 10.14 36.04
C SER A 843 -47.27 9.53 37.42
N TYR A 844 -46.30 8.88 38.07
CA TYR A 844 -46.21 8.71 39.54
C TYR A 844 -44.69 8.65 39.88
N ASN A 845 -44.12 9.54 40.71
CA ASN A 845 -44.36 9.83 42.14
C ASN A 845 -43.98 8.68 43.10
N TYR A 846 -42.70 8.60 43.49
CA TYR A 846 -42.33 8.42 44.91
C TYR A 846 -40.88 8.86 45.20
N GLU A 847 -40.60 9.32 46.43
CA GLU A 847 -39.25 9.68 46.89
C GLU A 847 -38.52 8.51 47.55
N GLY A 848 -37.24 8.31 47.24
CA GLY A 848 -36.34 7.39 47.95
C GLY A 848 -35.22 8.15 48.66
N LYS A 849 -35.29 8.27 49.98
CA LYS A 849 -34.23 8.95 50.77
C LYS A 849 -33.00 8.07 50.97
N GLY A 850 -31.83 8.60 50.61
CA GLY A 850 -30.57 8.32 51.31
C GLY A 850 -29.58 7.40 50.61
N SER A 851 -28.61 7.99 49.93
CA SER A 851 -27.19 7.60 49.94
C SER A 851 -26.34 8.78 49.50
N MET A 852 -25.09 8.86 49.97
CA MET A 852 -24.15 9.95 49.63
C MET A 852 -23.28 9.55 48.44
N ALA A 853 -22.78 10.55 47.71
CA ALA A 853 -21.95 10.33 46.52
C ALA A 853 -20.48 10.06 46.88
N GLY A 854 -19.80 9.27 46.03
CA GLY A 854 -18.34 9.21 45.95
C GLY A 854 -17.64 8.17 46.84
N SER A 855 -17.39 6.99 46.28
CA SER A 855 -16.24 6.15 46.66
C SER A 855 -15.51 5.71 45.37
N VAL A 856 -14.18 5.66 45.42
CA VAL A 856 -13.29 5.63 44.25
C VAL A 856 -12.41 4.37 44.28
N GLY A 857 -12.05 3.85 43.11
CA GLY A 857 -10.95 2.90 42.90
C GLY A 857 -11.31 1.71 42.01
N CYS A 858 -10.36 1.03 41.37
CA CYS A 858 -8.94 1.38 41.17
C CYS A 858 -8.36 0.61 39.96
N CYS A 859 -7.12 0.90 39.58
CA CYS A 859 -6.42 0.31 38.43
C CYS A 859 -6.09 -1.20 38.60
N SER A 860 -6.02 -1.96 37.49
CA SER A 860 -4.77 -2.64 37.05
C SER A 860 -4.90 -3.52 35.78
N ASP A 861 -3.83 -3.53 34.99
CA ASP A 861 -3.20 -4.63 34.23
C ASP A 861 -3.91 -5.47 33.14
N ARG A 862 -3.33 -5.34 31.93
CA ARG A 862 -2.82 -6.38 30.98
C ARG A 862 -3.74 -7.48 30.40
N LEU A 863 -3.60 -7.62 29.06
CA LEU A 863 -3.58 -8.84 28.25
C LEU A 863 -4.79 -9.80 28.31
N GLU A 864 -5.47 -9.95 27.17
CA GLU A 864 -5.50 -11.22 26.42
C GLU A 864 -5.98 -10.99 24.97
N GLU A 865 -5.83 -12.00 24.11
CA GLU A 865 -6.10 -11.96 22.66
C GLU A 865 -7.54 -12.44 22.33
N GLU A 866 -7.82 -12.56 21.02
CA GLU A 866 -8.86 -13.37 20.33
C GLU A 866 -9.81 -14.24 21.21
N GLY A 867 -11.11 -14.35 20.98
CA GLY A 867 -11.87 -14.33 19.72
C GLY A 867 -13.02 -15.36 19.84
N LEU A 868 -14.15 -15.19 19.14
CA LEU A 868 -15.39 -15.97 19.42
C LEU A 868 -15.85 -16.93 18.30
N GLU A 869 -14.90 -17.54 17.56
CA GLU A 869 -15.18 -18.58 16.55
C GLU A 869 -15.54 -19.96 17.15
N PHE A 870 -16.48 -20.01 18.11
CA PHE A 870 -16.92 -21.24 18.78
C PHE A 870 -18.38 -21.63 18.52
N LEU A 871 -19.25 -20.67 18.13
CA LEU A 871 -20.70 -20.89 18.15
C LEU A 871 -21.23 -21.83 17.05
N ASP A 872 -20.46 -22.12 15.99
CA ASP A 872 -20.86 -23.02 14.89
C ASP A 872 -20.52 -24.50 15.10
N HIS A 873 -20.02 -24.90 16.28
CA HIS A 873 -19.60 -26.28 16.58
C HIS A 873 -20.41 -26.98 17.70
N LEU A 874 -21.67 -26.57 17.91
CA LEU A 874 -22.58 -27.20 18.89
C LEU A 874 -23.52 -28.23 18.25
N GLU A 875 -23.58 -29.43 18.85
CA GLU A 875 -24.42 -30.55 18.41
C GLU A 875 -25.93 -30.21 18.33
N PRO A 876 -26.71 -30.92 17.47
CA PRO A 876 -28.13 -30.64 17.23
C PRO A 876 -29.03 -30.59 18.48
N LYS A 877 -28.64 -31.22 19.59
CA LYS A 877 -29.45 -31.29 20.83
C LYS A 877 -29.49 -29.98 21.62
N PHE A 878 -28.56 -29.05 21.41
CA PHE A 878 -28.51 -27.78 22.16
C PHE A 878 -29.20 -26.60 21.46
N ARG A 879 -29.47 -26.67 20.15
CA ARG A 879 -30.21 -25.63 19.41
C ARG A 879 -31.61 -25.35 19.95
N THR A 880 -32.24 -26.32 20.63
CA THR A 880 -33.61 -26.18 21.18
C THR A 880 -33.67 -25.27 22.41
N LEU A 881 -32.62 -25.23 23.25
CA LEU A 881 -32.57 -24.29 24.38
C LEU A 881 -32.37 -22.85 23.86
N ALA A 882 -31.42 -22.65 22.94
CA ALA A 882 -31.14 -21.35 22.36
C ALA A 882 -32.37 -20.71 21.69
N LYS A 883 -33.20 -21.49 20.99
CA LYS A 883 -34.47 -21.01 20.41
C LYS A 883 -35.55 -20.65 21.43
N THR A 884 -35.43 -21.06 22.68
CA THR A 884 -36.43 -20.78 23.73
C THR A 884 -36.16 -19.46 24.46
N CYS A 885 -34.94 -18.92 24.40
CA CYS A 885 -34.56 -17.65 25.02
C CYS A 885 -34.74 -16.41 24.12
N VAL A 886 -35.30 -16.56 22.92
CA VAL A 886 -35.54 -15.46 21.96
C VAL A 886 -37.06 -15.21 21.75
N GLN A 887 -37.89 -15.61 22.72
CA GLN A 887 -39.32 -15.26 22.78
C GLN A 887 -39.75 -14.88 24.20
N LYS A 888 -39.33 -13.69 24.64
CA LYS A 888 -40.12 -12.82 25.51
C LYS A 888 -39.63 -11.38 25.47
#